data_AF-A0A7W1P747-F1
#
_entry.id   AF-A0A7W1P747-F1
#
_cell.length_a   1.000
_cell.length_b   1.000
_cell.length_c   1.000
_cell.angle_alpha   90.00
_cell.angle_beta   90.00
_cell.angle_gamma   90.00
#
_symmetry.space_group_name_H-M   'P 1'
#
loop_
_entity.id
_entity.type
_entity.pdbx_description
1 polymer ?
#
loop_
_entity_poly.entity_id
_entity_poly.type
_entity_poly.pdbx_seq_one_letter_code
_entity_poly.pdbx_strand_id
1 'polypeptide(L)'
;MTLNRLAQDIRASSRSTLPVLVAFVVLATPMMAGARNTQAPGGGKAGQAGLPPLLDRELFFGNPEISQASISPDGRYVAFRKPWNGTLNLWVKKTEDSYDQARRITAETARPIPGFFWSRDSRFILFVQDQGGDENFNVYAVNPADAATEGKDAPAARNITEAKGARAVIYSVPRHDHDVIFVGLNDRDPAWHDLYEIRISTGERKLLKENTERVAGWTFDRAGALRLATRTTGTGDTDILRVTDKGLERIYGCTVFETCGVLQFHPDHRRVYIITNHGAPDLAQLILLDPDSRKEEIVESDPEKQVDFAGAVFSERTGELVATAYVGDRTRIYFRDESYEADYELIRKKLPNMEVAFAGATADERTWMMAVSSDTEPGERHIFDRDTKTLTKQYAVFEKLPRQHLANMRPIRYKSSDGLEIPAYLTLPKGTSGKNLPLVVVPHGGPWARDVFGYNAMAQFFANRGYAVLSPNFRGSTGFGQEFLNAGNNEWGQKMQDDLTWGARHLIEQGIADPKRIGVLGGSYGGYAALAGVAFTPDVYAAAVSIVGPSNLLTLLESIPPYWEAVRTMFHVRMGDPNTPEGKKQLERQSPLFSAERISTPLLVIQGANDPRVKKAESDQIVIALRDRGFPVEYLVAPDEGHGFSRPVNNMAMYATIEAFLAKHLGGRFQESMPPDVKTRLAEITVDPKTVTMAKSVDAKAVGLPPVSQPIQRDEERYNMSIAMGPKTMTMESASIVTEEGGRIIVTDTVRMPQGEAVDRTILDRSTLAVLGRDVQQGPVAIKLAFEGGKATGTAAMGGPAQKVEVDLGGDLFADGAGTFRSIAALPLKEGFATTFRNFDVQRMRATVKQLRVVAIETVNVPAGEFKAWKVEVGSAQGEPGDQTVWIDTASRRVIRVSSTLPQAGGAIATLELVK
;
A
#
# COMPACT_ATOMS: atom_id res chain seq x y z
N MET A 1 9.66 -9.04 -21.49
CA MET A 1 9.56 -8.38 -20.18
C MET A 1 9.98 -9.43 -19.17
N THR A 2 11.13 -9.23 -18.50
CA THR A 2 11.74 -10.30 -17.69
C THR A 2 10.92 -10.59 -16.47
N LEU A 3 10.91 -11.86 -16.05
CA LEU A 3 10.41 -12.28 -14.73
C LEU A 3 11.04 -11.44 -13.60
N ASN A 4 12.28 -10.98 -13.79
CA ASN A 4 12.92 -10.02 -12.89
C ASN A 4 12.32 -8.61 -12.98
N ARG A 5 11.85 -8.16 -14.15
CA ARG A 5 11.13 -6.87 -14.30
C ARG A 5 9.73 -6.92 -13.69
N LEU A 6 8.99 -8.03 -13.82
CA LEU A 6 7.72 -8.22 -13.09
C LEU A 6 7.92 -8.35 -11.57
N ALA A 7 8.99 -9.03 -11.13
CA ALA A 7 9.41 -9.03 -9.73
C ALA A 7 9.86 -7.63 -9.26
N GLN A 8 10.48 -6.83 -10.14
CA GLN A 8 10.81 -5.42 -9.89
C GLN A 8 9.56 -4.53 -9.86
N ASP A 9 8.53 -4.79 -10.66
CA ASP A 9 7.26 -4.06 -10.66
C ASP A 9 6.44 -4.38 -9.40
N ILE A 10 6.47 -5.63 -8.94
CA ILE A 10 5.93 -6.04 -7.61
C ILE A 10 6.78 -5.47 -6.47
N ARG A 11 8.08 -5.25 -6.68
CA ARG A 11 8.95 -4.50 -5.77
C ARG A 11 8.70 -2.98 -5.83
N ALA A 12 8.19 -2.46 -6.94
CA ALA A 12 7.93 -1.03 -7.13
C ALA A 12 6.49 -0.62 -6.76
N SER A 13 5.53 -1.54 -6.77
CA SER A 13 4.31 -1.38 -5.93
C SER A 13 4.65 -1.28 -4.44
N SER A 14 5.87 -1.70 -4.08
CA SER A 14 6.42 -1.73 -2.73
C SER A 14 7.51 -0.66 -2.45
N ARG A 15 7.94 0.13 -3.44
CA ARG A 15 8.83 1.31 -3.32
C ARG A 15 8.30 2.43 -4.21
N SER A 16 8.01 3.60 -3.65
CA SER A 16 7.41 4.75 -4.35
C SER A 16 8.32 5.46 -5.38
N THR A 17 9.10 4.72 -6.16
CA THR A 17 9.92 5.22 -7.28
C THR A 17 9.92 4.17 -8.41
N LEU A 18 8.97 4.27 -9.34
CA LEU A 18 9.06 3.62 -10.66
C LEU A 18 9.63 4.63 -11.66
N PRO A 19 10.50 4.24 -12.61
CA PRO A 19 10.35 4.74 -13.96
C PRO A 19 9.04 4.16 -14.48
N VAL A 20 8.10 5.02 -14.84
CA VAL A 20 6.69 4.68 -15.09
C VAL A 20 6.54 3.49 -16.06
N LEU A 21 6.12 2.35 -15.51
CA LEU A 21 5.36 1.33 -16.22
C LEU A 21 4.01 1.26 -15.51
N VAL A 22 2.97 1.81 -16.15
CA VAL A 22 1.62 1.90 -15.59
C VAL A 22 1.08 0.47 -15.39
N ALA A 23 1.16 -0.01 -14.16
CA ALA A 23 0.45 -1.21 -13.73
C ALA A 23 -1.04 -0.86 -13.59
N PHE A 24 -1.80 -1.12 -14.65
CA PHE A 24 -3.26 -1.05 -14.63
C PHE A 24 -3.82 -2.02 -13.57
N VAL A 25 -4.37 -1.49 -12.48
CA VAL A 25 -5.22 -2.23 -11.54
C VAL A 25 -6.67 -2.03 -11.96
N VAL A 26 -7.29 -3.12 -12.37
CA VAL A 26 -8.64 -3.13 -12.90
C VAL A 26 -9.11 -4.59 -12.87
N LEU A 27 -10.17 -5.04 -12.17
CA LEU A 27 -11.00 -6.22 -12.61
C LEU A 27 -12.36 -6.50 -11.87
N ALA A 28 -13.46 -7.02 -12.48
CA ALA A 28 -14.90 -7.38 -12.22
C ALA A 28 -15.23 -8.72 -12.83
N THR A 29 -16.22 -9.40 -12.26
CA THR A 29 -16.69 -10.74 -12.61
C THR A 29 -18.21 -10.80 -12.57
N PRO A 30 -18.78 -11.86 -13.18
CA PRO A 30 -20.14 -11.89 -13.70
C PRO A 30 -21.12 -12.70 -12.83
N MET A 31 -22.40 -12.60 -13.20
CA MET A 31 -23.45 -13.59 -12.94
C MET A 31 -23.86 -14.28 -14.26
N MET A 32 -24.34 -15.52 -14.14
CA MET A 32 -25.24 -16.23 -15.07
C MET A 32 -26.39 -16.82 -14.23
N ALA A 33 -27.57 -17.22 -14.71
CA ALA A 33 -28.44 -16.88 -15.84
C ALA A 33 -29.77 -17.65 -15.59
N GLY A 34 -30.94 -17.07 -15.90
CA GLY A 34 -32.21 -17.83 -15.89
C GLY A 34 -33.49 -17.02 -16.10
N ALA A 35 -34.21 -17.38 -17.16
CA ALA A 35 -35.57 -17.02 -17.58
C ALA A 35 -35.80 -15.68 -18.33
N ARG A 36 -36.19 -15.86 -19.60
CA ARG A 36 -36.63 -14.83 -20.55
C ARG A 36 -37.86 -14.09 -20.04
N ASN A 37 -37.79 -12.75 -19.99
CA ASN A 37 -38.94 -11.91 -20.28
C ASN A 37 -38.44 -10.62 -20.94
N THR A 38 -38.98 -10.34 -22.12
CA THR A 38 -38.68 -9.17 -22.94
C THR A 38 -39.13 -7.89 -22.23
N GLN A 39 -38.18 -7.10 -21.71
CA GLN A 39 -38.39 -5.69 -21.39
C GLN A 39 -37.29 -4.84 -22.06
N ALA A 40 -37.73 -3.80 -22.75
CA ALA A 40 -36.93 -2.88 -23.54
C ALA A 40 -35.88 -2.15 -22.69
N PRO A 41 -34.73 -1.74 -23.27
CA PRO A 41 -33.72 -0.99 -22.54
C PRO A 41 -34.27 0.40 -22.16
N GLY A 42 -34.33 0.67 -20.86
CA GLY A 42 -34.75 1.95 -20.30
C GLY A 42 -33.84 3.08 -20.76
N GLY A 43 -34.46 4.13 -21.32
CA GLY A 43 -33.79 5.28 -21.89
C GLY A 43 -32.98 6.07 -20.86
N GLY A 44 -31.70 6.30 -21.18
CA GLY A 44 -30.92 7.36 -20.57
C GLY A 44 -31.57 8.70 -20.89
N LYS A 45 -31.81 9.53 -19.86
CA LYS A 45 -32.25 10.91 -20.04
C LYS A 45 -31.23 11.65 -20.93
N ALA A 46 -31.71 12.31 -21.97
CA ALA A 46 -30.90 13.15 -22.85
C ALA A 46 -30.07 14.15 -22.02
N GLY A 47 -28.77 14.26 -22.29
CA GLY A 47 -27.87 15.17 -21.60
C GLY A 47 -28.23 16.65 -21.82
N GLN A 48 -27.78 17.52 -20.90
CA GLN A 48 -27.65 18.95 -21.19
C GLN A 48 -26.93 19.11 -22.54
N ALA A 49 -27.46 19.97 -23.42
CA ALA A 49 -27.06 20.08 -24.82
C ALA A 49 -25.54 19.97 -25.02
N GLY A 50 -25.07 18.85 -25.59
CA GLY A 50 -23.68 18.62 -25.97
C GLY A 50 -22.95 17.48 -25.24
N LEU A 51 -23.13 17.28 -23.94
CA LEU A 51 -22.37 16.28 -23.17
C LEU A 51 -22.83 14.82 -23.46
N PRO A 52 -21.92 13.81 -23.36
CA PRO A 52 -22.32 12.40 -23.44
C PRO A 52 -23.24 12.00 -22.27
N PRO A 53 -23.93 10.84 -22.36
CA PRO A 53 -24.65 10.27 -21.22
C PRO A 53 -23.77 10.22 -19.97
N LEU A 54 -24.38 10.47 -18.81
CA LEU A 54 -23.67 10.31 -17.54
C LEU A 54 -23.37 8.82 -17.36
N LEU A 55 -22.09 8.47 -17.34
CA LEU A 55 -21.66 7.09 -17.22
C LEU A 55 -21.57 6.70 -15.74
N ASP A 56 -21.99 5.47 -15.44
CA ASP A 56 -21.95 4.92 -14.09
C ASP A 56 -20.51 4.89 -13.56
N ARG A 57 -20.31 5.27 -12.28
CA ARG A 57 -19.02 5.19 -11.57
C ARG A 57 -18.37 3.82 -11.68
N GLU A 58 -19.16 2.74 -11.65
CA GLU A 58 -18.67 1.36 -11.77
C GLU A 58 -17.94 1.10 -13.09
N LEU A 59 -18.26 1.83 -14.16
CA LEU A 59 -17.58 1.68 -15.44
C LEU A 59 -16.14 2.22 -15.44
N PHE A 60 -15.77 3.05 -14.45
CA PHE A 60 -14.43 3.65 -14.33
C PHE A 60 -13.63 3.11 -13.14
N PHE A 61 -14.29 2.94 -12.00
CA PHE A 61 -13.66 2.60 -10.72
C PHE A 61 -14.16 1.28 -10.14
N GLY A 62 -15.15 0.72 -10.81
CA GLY A 62 -15.49 -0.64 -10.56
C GLY A 62 -14.38 -1.55 -11.04
N ASN A 63 -14.68 -2.77 -10.78
CA ASN A 63 -13.95 -3.91 -11.19
C ASN A 63 -14.22 -4.09 -12.75
N PRO A 64 -13.26 -4.43 -13.66
CA PRO A 64 -13.55 -4.92 -15.05
C PRO A 64 -13.51 -6.40 -15.36
N GLU A 65 -14.24 -6.91 -16.33
CA GLU A 65 -14.35 -8.36 -16.66
C GLU A 65 -13.06 -9.22 -16.66
N ILE A 66 -12.01 -8.80 -17.40
CA ILE A 66 -10.68 -9.45 -17.46
C ILE A 66 -9.52 -8.41 -17.40
N SER A 67 -8.40 -8.69 -16.72
CA SER A 67 -7.16 -7.87 -16.74
C SER A 67 -5.88 -8.59 -16.27
N GLN A 68 -4.75 -7.90 -16.46
CA GLN A 68 -3.40 -8.34 -16.09
C GLN A 68 -3.12 -9.80 -16.47
N ALA A 69 -3.48 -10.19 -17.69
CA ALA A 69 -3.07 -11.50 -18.20
C ALA A 69 -1.55 -11.58 -18.36
N SER A 70 -1.03 -12.79 -18.12
CA SER A 70 0.36 -13.19 -18.30
C SER A 70 0.39 -14.63 -18.84
N ILE A 71 1.08 -14.82 -19.96
CA ILE A 71 1.33 -16.15 -20.53
C ILE A 71 2.40 -16.89 -19.72
N SER A 72 2.22 -18.20 -19.52
CA SER A 72 3.20 -19.03 -18.83
C SER A 72 4.47 -19.19 -19.70
N PRO A 73 5.66 -19.36 -19.10
CA PRO A 73 6.90 -19.53 -19.85
C PRO A 73 6.88 -20.65 -20.90
N ASP A 74 6.17 -21.75 -20.64
CA ASP A 74 5.96 -22.86 -21.58
C ASP A 74 4.81 -22.65 -22.59
N GLY A 75 4.12 -21.51 -22.53
CA GLY A 75 3.05 -21.13 -23.46
C GLY A 75 1.73 -21.88 -23.30
N ARG A 76 1.63 -22.83 -22.37
CA ARG A 76 0.45 -23.68 -22.21
C ARG A 76 -0.71 -23.00 -21.49
N TYR A 77 -0.42 -21.98 -20.68
CA TYR A 77 -1.41 -21.35 -19.81
C TYR A 77 -1.38 -19.83 -19.89
N VAL A 78 -2.53 -19.23 -19.61
CA VAL A 78 -2.66 -17.80 -19.34
C VAL A 78 -3.22 -17.65 -17.94
N ALA A 79 -2.44 -17.03 -17.05
CA ALA A 79 -2.91 -16.54 -15.77
C ALA A 79 -3.38 -15.12 -15.94
N PHE A 80 -4.42 -14.73 -15.23
CA PHE A 80 -5.01 -13.42 -15.29
C PHE A 80 -5.75 -13.17 -13.99
N ARG A 81 -6.09 -11.92 -13.70
CA ARG A 81 -7.00 -11.64 -12.60
C ARG A 81 -8.44 -11.70 -13.14
N LYS A 82 -9.40 -12.04 -12.31
CA LYS A 82 -10.86 -11.97 -12.50
C LYS A 82 -11.42 -11.95 -11.09
N PRO A 83 -12.38 -11.12 -10.70
CA PRO A 83 -12.83 -11.18 -9.33
C PRO A 83 -13.62 -12.42 -9.02
N TRP A 84 -13.96 -12.51 -7.77
CA TRP A 84 -14.89 -13.47 -7.26
C TRP A 84 -15.44 -12.85 -5.98
N ASN A 85 -16.76 -12.92 -5.77
CA ASN A 85 -17.44 -12.23 -4.68
C ASN A 85 -17.02 -10.76 -4.54
N GLY A 86 -16.95 -10.05 -5.66
CA GLY A 86 -16.63 -8.62 -5.68
C GLY A 86 -15.15 -8.26 -5.51
N THR A 87 -14.21 -9.22 -5.38
CA THR A 87 -12.77 -8.94 -5.15
C THR A 87 -11.86 -9.66 -6.13
N LEU A 88 -10.79 -8.99 -6.60
CA LEU A 88 -9.86 -9.54 -7.60
C LEU A 88 -9.11 -10.76 -7.14
N ASN A 89 -9.24 -11.82 -7.92
CA ASN A 89 -8.57 -13.07 -7.69
C ASN A 89 -7.81 -13.53 -8.93
N LEU A 90 -6.88 -14.45 -8.75
CA LEU A 90 -6.14 -15.08 -9.82
C LEU A 90 -6.96 -16.21 -10.43
N TRP A 91 -6.89 -16.32 -11.75
CA TRP A 91 -7.53 -17.35 -12.56
C TRP A 91 -6.53 -17.82 -13.62
N VAL A 92 -6.69 -19.06 -14.07
CA VAL A 92 -5.85 -19.68 -15.09
C VAL A 92 -6.73 -20.39 -16.10
N LYS A 93 -6.41 -20.25 -17.38
CA LYS A 93 -6.94 -21.07 -18.47
C LYS A 93 -5.79 -21.65 -19.29
N LYS A 94 -6.05 -22.65 -20.13
CA LYS A 94 -5.10 -22.97 -21.21
C LYS A 94 -5.07 -21.85 -22.23
N THR A 95 -3.96 -21.69 -22.94
CA THR A 95 -3.78 -20.58 -23.88
C THR A 95 -4.82 -20.57 -24.99
N GLU A 96 -5.18 -21.74 -25.51
CA GLU A 96 -6.18 -21.96 -26.57
C GLU A 96 -7.64 -21.91 -26.10
N ASP A 97 -7.89 -22.09 -24.80
CA ASP A 97 -9.25 -22.13 -24.25
C ASP A 97 -9.88 -20.73 -24.14
N SER A 98 -11.21 -20.67 -24.10
CA SER A 98 -11.94 -19.45 -23.77
C SER A 98 -11.80 -19.08 -22.28
N TYR A 99 -11.98 -17.79 -21.96
CA TYR A 99 -11.91 -17.31 -20.57
C TYR A 99 -13.04 -17.81 -19.66
N ASP A 100 -14.11 -18.37 -20.23
CA ASP A 100 -15.20 -19.02 -19.48
C ASP A 100 -14.81 -20.40 -18.93
N GLN A 101 -13.78 -21.02 -19.51
CA GLN A 101 -13.21 -22.29 -19.05
C GLN A 101 -12.11 -22.09 -18.01
N ALA A 102 -11.88 -20.86 -17.57
CA ALA A 102 -10.84 -20.57 -16.61
C ALA A 102 -11.16 -21.13 -15.22
N ARG A 103 -10.11 -21.61 -14.58
CA ARG A 103 -10.11 -22.10 -13.21
C ARG A 103 -9.63 -21.03 -12.25
N ARG A 104 -10.35 -20.83 -11.16
CA ARG A 104 -9.96 -19.92 -10.08
C ARG A 104 -8.78 -20.49 -9.29
N ILE A 105 -7.83 -19.61 -8.96
CA ILE A 105 -6.56 -19.94 -8.28
C ILE A 105 -6.50 -19.33 -6.87
N THR A 106 -7.20 -18.22 -6.64
CA THR A 106 -7.32 -17.61 -5.29
C THR A 106 -8.77 -17.23 -5.00
N ALA A 107 -9.11 -17.01 -3.73
CA ALA A 107 -10.46 -16.73 -3.27
C ALA A 107 -10.47 -15.65 -2.15
N GLU A 108 -9.71 -14.58 -2.35
CA GLU A 108 -9.69 -13.40 -1.49
C GLU A 108 -11.03 -12.65 -1.59
N THR A 109 -11.63 -12.33 -0.45
CA THR A 109 -12.90 -11.57 -0.39
C THR A 109 -12.69 -10.13 0.07
N ALA A 110 -11.64 -9.86 0.85
CA ALA A 110 -11.42 -8.55 1.45
C ALA A 110 -10.69 -7.59 0.51
N ARG A 111 -9.48 -7.98 0.06
CA ARG A 111 -8.56 -7.11 -0.68
C ARG A 111 -8.09 -7.78 -1.98
N PRO A 112 -8.05 -7.06 -3.11
CA PRO A 112 -7.62 -7.62 -4.38
C PRO A 112 -6.14 -8.02 -4.35
N ILE A 113 -5.76 -9.04 -5.12
CA ILE A 113 -4.35 -9.37 -5.34
C ILE A 113 -3.70 -8.28 -6.21
N PRO A 114 -2.67 -7.57 -5.72
CA PRO A 114 -2.10 -6.40 -6.37
C PRO A 114 -1.35 -6.74 -7.67
N GLY A 115 -0.68 -7.89 -7.72
CA GLY A 115 0.07 -8.36 -8.88
C GLY A 115 0.59 -9.78 -8.68
N PHE A 116 0.98 -10.43 -9.79
CA PHE A 116 1.46 -11.82 -9.79
C PHE A 116 2.43 -12.07 -10.96
N PHE A 117 3.15 -13.19 -10.93
CA PHE A 117 3.97 -13.70 -12.02
C PHE A 117 4.11 -15.22 -11.96
N TRP A 118 4.50 -15.85 -13.08
CA TRP A 118 4.75 -17.30 -13.17
C TRP A 118 6.15 -17.67 -12.66
N SER A 119 6.34 -18.84 -12.05
CA SER A 119 7.69 -19.41 -11.91
C SER A 119 8.28 -19.73 -13.29
N ARG A 120 9.61 -19.80 -13.38
CA ARG A 120 10.34 -20.00 -14.64
C ARG A 120 9.97 -21.31 -15.36
N ASP A 121 9.56 -22.33 -14.62
CA ASP A 121 9.11 -23.64 -15.08
C ASP A 121 7.59 -23.74 -15.28
N SER A 122 6.85 -22.63 -15.20
CA SER A 122 5.38 -22.57 -15.25
C SER A 122 4.66 -23.33 -14.12
N ARG A 123 5.37 -23.86 -13.12
CA ARG A 123 4.80 -24.73 -12.08
C ARG A 123 4.03 -23.98 -10.99
N PHE A 124 4.41 -22.73 -10.72
CA PHE A 124 3.79 -21.91 -9.69
C PHE A 124 3.38 -20.56 -10.25
N ILE A 125 2.35 -19.98 -9.63
CA ILE A 125 2.06 -18.55 -9.71
C ILE A 125 2.44 -17.95 -8.37
N LEU A 126 3.26 -16.90 -8.40
CA LEU A 126 3.68 -16.15 -7.23
C LEU A 126 2.97 -14.79 -7.20
N PHE A 127 2.58 -14.36 -6.02
CA PHE A 127 1.98 -13.04 -5.79
C PHE A 127 2.37 -12.51 -4.42
N VAL A 128 2.16 -11.21 -4.20
CA VAL A 128 2.32 -10.60 -2.87
C VAL A 128 0.97 -10.17 -2.32
N GLN A 129 0.83 -10.22 -1.00
CA GLN A 129 -0.38 -9.74 -0.33
C GLN A 129 -0.01 -9.17 1.05
N ASP A 130 -0.59 -8.03 1.40
CA ASP A 130 -0.51 -7.40 2.71
C ASP A 130 -1.79 -7.66 3.52
N GLN A 131 -1.89 -7.09 4.73
CA GLN A 131 -3.10 -7.20 5.56
C GLN A 131 -3.68 -5.81 5.82
N GLY A 132 -4.92 -5.57 5.40
CA GLY A 132 -5.63 -4.32 5.69
C GLY A 132 -4.98 -3.04 5.14
N GLY A 133 -4.02 -3.15 4.20
CA GLY A 133 -3.28 -2.00 3.68
C GLY A 133 -2.05 -1.61 4.51
N ASP A 134 -1.60 -2.44 5.45
CA ASP A 134 -0.42 -2.17 6.29
C ASP A 134 0.92 -2.23 5.54
N GLU A 135 0.89 -2.71 4.30
CA GLU A 135 2.03 -2.94 3.43
C GLU A 135 3.11 -3.91 3.97
N ASN A 136 2.79 -4.75 4.95
CA ASN A 136 3.67 -5.84 5.37
C ASN A 136 3.52 -7.04 4.43
N PHE A 137 3.91 -6.82 3.17
CA PHE A 137 3.72 -7.79 2.10
C PHE A 137 4.45 -9.10 2.40
N ASN A 138 3.73 -10.20 2.20
CA ASN A 138 4.30 -11.54 2.16
C ASN A 138 4.25 -12.08 0.73
N VAL A 139 5.15 -13.00 0.39
CA VAL A 139 5.14 -13.69 -0.92
C VAL A 139 4.39 -15.01 -0.76
N TYR A 140 3.45 -15.24 -1.67
CA TYR A 140 2.65 -16.45 -1.75
C TYR A 140 2.95 -17.19 -3.05
N ALA A 141 2.92 -18.51 -3.00
CA ALA A 141 3.03 -19.39 -4.16
C ALA A 141 1.83 -20.34 -4.21
N VAL A 142 1.31 -20.56 -5.41
CA VAL A 142 0.21 -21.51 -5.66
C VAL A 142 0.51 -22.32 -6.90
N ASN A 143 0.36 -23.64 -6.82
CA ASN A 143 0.47 -24.51 -7.98
C ASN A 143 -0.89 -24.53 -8.71
N PRO A 144 -0.97 -24.02 -9.95
CA PRO A 144 -2.22 -23.97 -10.69
C PRO A 144 -2.67 -25.34 -11.21
N ALA A 145 -1.94 -26.43 -10.96
CA ALA A 145 -2.41 -27.80 -11.17
C ALA A 145 -3.16 -28.38 -9.96
N ASP A 146 -2.98 -27.83 -8.75
CA ASP A 146 -3.58 -28.39 -7.54
C ASP A 146 -5.10 -28.21 -7.52
N ALA A 147 -5.85 -29.22 -7.08
CA ALA A 147 -7.30 -29.11 -6.91
C ALA A 147 -7.67 -28.07 -5.83
N ALA A 148 -8.91 -27.58 -5.86
CA ALA A 148 -9.41 -26.76 -4.77
C ALA A 148 -9.33 -27.54 -3.44
N THR A 149 -8.91 -26.87 -2.37
CA THR A 149 -8.88 -27.50 -1.05
C THR A 149 -10.30 -27.85 -0.61
N GLU A 150 -10.48 -28.97 0.09
CA GLU A 150 -11.81 -29.41 0.56
C GLU A 150 -12.52 -28.29 1.33
N GLY A 151 -13.76 -27.98 0.92
CA GLY A 151 -14.56 -26.89 1.49
C GLY A 151 -14.06 -25.48 1.19
N LYS A 152 -13.14 -25.31 0.22
CA LYS A 152 -12.69 -24.01 -0.29
C LYS A 152 -12.93 -23.87 -1.78
N ASP A 153 -12.93 -22.62 -2.20
CA ASP A 153 -13.17 -22.16 -3.55
C ASP A 153 -11.92 -22.24 -4.46
N ALA A 154 -10.73 -22.32 -3.88
CA ALA A 154 -9.47 -22.27 -4.60
C ALA A 154 -8.46 -23.27 -3.99
N PRO A 155 -7.39 -23.64 -4.72
CA PRO A 155 -6.25 -24.33 -4.13
C PRO A 155 -5.64 -23.50 -2.99
N ALA A 156 -4.94 -24.17 -2.08
CA ALA A 156 -4.23 -23.48 -1.01
C ALA A 156 -3.01 -22.73 -1.56
N ALA A 157 -3.00 -21.41 -1.43
CA ALA A 157 -1.78 -20.62 -1.61
C ALA A 157 -0.90 -20.76 -0.36
N ARG A 158 0.38 -21.06 -0.56
CA ARG A 158 1.38 -21.12 0.52
C ARG A 158 2.02 -19.76 0.68
N ASN A 159 2.01 -19.23 1.90
CA ASN A 159 2.90 -18.12 2.26
C ASN A 159 4.34 -18.68 2.35
N ILE A 160 5.21 -18.35 1.41
CA ILE A 160 6.59 -18.86 1.40
C ILE A 160 7.53 -18.00 2.27
N THR A 161 7.09 -16.81 2.67
CA THR A 161 7.88 -15.88 3.50
C THR A 161 7.51 -15.86 4.97
N GLU A 162 6.27 -16.23 5.34
CA GLU A 162 5.70 -16.25 6.71
C GLU A 162 6.23 -15.14 7.63
N ALA A 163 6.40 -13.95 7.07
CA ALA A 163 6.93 -12.77 7.72
C ALA A 163 5.81 -12.18 8.58
N LYS A 164 5.99 -12.23 9.90
CA LYS A 164 5.01 -11.72 10.88
C LYS A 164 5.40 -10.32 11.33
N GLY A 165 4.54 -9.33 11.04
CA GLY A 165 4.84 -7.92 11.34
C GLY A 165 6.08 -7.39 10.60
N ALA A 166 6.43 -8.05 9.50
CA ALA A 166 7.59 -7.80 8.67
C ALA A 166 7.18 -7.89 7.19
N ARG A 167 7.96 -7.24 6.35
CA ARG A 167 7.78 -7.10 4.92
C ARG A 167 8.79 -7.96 4.18
N ALA A 168 8.32 -8.61 3.13
CA ALA A 168 9.13 -9.28 2.14
C ALA A 168 9.36 -8.41 0.91
N VAL A 169 10.58 -8.47 0.35
CA VAL A 169 10.93 -7.83 -0.92
C VAL A 169 11.59 -8.87 -1.83
N ILE A 170 11.04 -9.07 -3.02
CA ILE A 170 11.65 -9.98 -4.01
C ILE A 170 12.85 -9.27 -4.65
N TYR A 171 14.03 -9.90 -4.60
CA TYR A 171 15.24 -9.41 -5.26
C TYR A 171 15.48 -10.05 -6.63
N SER A 172 15.28 -11.36 -6.77
CA SER A 172 15.57 -12.07 -8.01
C SER A 172 14.91 -13.45 -8.08
N VAL A 173 14.57 -13.89 -9.30
CA VAL A 173 14.10 -15.24 -9.62
C VAL A 173 15.11 -15.87 -10.60
N PRO A 174 16.09 -16.65 -10.10
CA PRO A 174 17.19 -17.18 -10.91
C PRO A 174 16.73 -18.10 -12.05
N ARG A 175 17.59 -18.27 -13.05
CA ARG A 175 17.35 -19.17 -14.20
C ARG A 175 17.93 -20.57 -13.99
N HIS A 176 18.94 -20.73 -13.16
CA HIS A 176 19.64 -22.01 -12.98
C HIS A 176 18.86 -22.99 -12.10
N ASP A 177 18.05 -22.49 -11.16
CA ASP A 177 17.14 -23.28 -10.34
C ASP A 177 15.77 -22.60 -10.35
N HIS A 178 14.80 -23.26 -10.98
CA HIS A 178 13.44 -22.74 -11.14
C HIS A 178 12.62 -22.79 -9.86
N ASP A 179 13.08 -23.54 -8.84
CA ASP A 179 12.43 -23.67 -7.55
C ASP A 179 12.94 -22.65 -6.52
N VAL A 180 13.88 -21.79 -6.88
CA VAL A 180 14.50 -20.82 -5.97
C VAL A 180 14.02 -19.40 -6.24
N ILE A 181 13.85 -18.61 -5.16
CA ILE A 181 13.67 -17.17 -5.19
C ILE A 181 14.53 -16.50 -4.13
N PHE A 182 15.10 -15.34 -4.44
CA PHE A 182 15.86 -14.52 -3.48
C PHE A 182 14.97 -13.40 -2.93
N VAL A 183 14.81 -13.37 -1.61
CA VAL A 183 13.88 -12.49 -0.90
C VAL A 183 14.58 -11.80 0.25
N GLY A 184 14.33 -10.51 0.41
CA GLY A 184 14.68 -9.75 1.60
C GLY A 184 13.57 -9.85 2.65
N LEU A 185 13.92 -10.11 3.92
CA LEU A 185 12.99 -10.06 5.06
C LEU A 185 13.54 -9.14 6.15
N ASN A 186 12.71 -8.27 6.71
CA ASN A 186 13.07 -7.32 7.77
C ASN A 186 12.50 -7.75 9.15
N ASP A 187 12.43 -9.05 9.40
CA ASP A 187 11.94 -9.64 10.65
C ASP A 187 12.93 -9.50 11.81
N ARG A 188 14.23 -9.58 11.54
CA ARG A 188 15.31 -9.29 12.51
C ARG A 188 15.45 -7.79 12.79
N ASP A 189 15.47 -6.97 11.75
CA ASP A 189 15.65 -5.52 11.82
C ASP A 189 14.55 -4.85 10.97
N PRO A 190 13.64 -4.04 11.54
CA PRO A 190 12.52 -3.47 10.79
C PRO A 190 12.95 -2.50 9.69
N ALA A 191 14.17 -1.94 9.76
CA ALA A 191 14.71 -1.02 8.77
C ALA A 191 15.44 -1.72 7.62
N TRP A 192 16.04 -2.88 7.87
CA TRP A 192 16.96 -3.54 6.93
C TRP A 192 16.55 -4.98 6.66
N HIS A 193 16.57 -5.35 5.39
CA HIS A 193 16.16 -6.69 4.98
C HIS A 193 17.40 -7.60 4.90
N ASP A 194 17.39 -8.67 5.67
CA ASP A 194 18.32 -9.78 5.52
C ASP A 194 17.99 -10.55 4.23
N LEU A 195 19.01 -11.07 3.55
CA LEU A 195 18.87 -11.77 2.28
C LEU A 195 18.70 -13.27 2.49
N TYR A 196 17.59 -13.80 2.00
CA TYR A 196 17.25 -15.22 2.05
C TYR A 196 17.14 -15.81 0.65
N GLU A 197 17.54 -17.07 0.53
CA GLU A 197 17.13 -17.99 -0.52
C GLU A 197 15.92 -18.76 -0.01
N ILE A 198 14.84 -18.82 -0.80
CA ILE A 198 13.63 -19.54 -0.44
C ILE A 198 13.30 -20.54 -1.56
N ARG A 199 13.04 -21.81 -1.18
CA ARG A 199 12.48 -22.78 -2.13
C ARG A 199 10.98 -22.55 -2.28
N ILE A 200 10.53 -22.28 -3.50
CA ILE A 200 9.13 -22.02 -3.85
C ILE A 200 8.27 -23.24 -3.49
N SER A 201 8.76 -24.45 -3.78
CA SER A 201 8.02 -25.69 -3.57
C SER A 201 7.84 -26.13 -2.12
N THR A 202 8.73 -25.74 -1.20
CA THR A 202 8.71 -26.16 0.20
C THR A 202 8.45 -24.99 1.15
N GLY A 203 8.83 -23.77 0.79
CA GLY A 203 8.90 -22.62 1.69
C GLY A 203 10.14 -22.64 2.59
N GLU A 204 11.04 -23.62 2.42
CA GLU A 204 12.30 -23.70 3.15
C GLU A 204 13.13 -22.44 2.87
N ARG A 205 13.57 -21.79 3.95
CA ARG A 205 14.37 -20.56 3.89
C ARG A 205 15.79 -20.82 4.35
N LYS A 206 16.74 -20.33 3.59
CA LYS A 206 18.16 -20.32 3.92
C LYS A 206 18.65 -18.89 3.97
N LEU A 207 19.15 -18.46 5.12
CA LEU A 207 19.80 -17.17 5.25
C LEU A 207 21.08 -17.17 4.41
N LEU A 208 21.18 -16.25 3.45
CA LEU A 208 22.40 -16.05 2.66
C LEU A 208 23.27 -14.95 3.23
N LYS A 209 22.65 -13.86 3.68
CA LYS A 209 23.39 -12.73 4.24
C LYS A 209 22.57 -11.95 5.25
N GLU A 210 23.08 -11.89 6.46
CA GLU A 210 22.60 -10.93 7.46
C GLU A 210 23.02 -9.52 7.05
N ASN A 211 22.07 -8.58 7.04
CA ASN A 211 22.28 -7.23 6.55
C ASN A 211 22.71 -6.29 7.68
N THR A 212 23.94 -6.48 8.18
CA THR A 212 24.59 -5.58 9.13
C THR A 212 25.24 -4.37 8.46
N GLU A 213 25.41 -4.43 7.13
CA GLU A 213 26.08 -3.42 6.31
C GLU A 213 25.11 -2.34 5.77
N ARG A 214 23.83 -2.37 6.18
CA ARG A 214 22.77 -1.42 5.78
C ARG A 214 22.59 -1.32 4.25
N VAL A 215 22.59 -2.47 3.59
CA VAL A 215 22.36 -2.59 2.16
C VAL A 215 20.89 -2.40 1.84
N ALA A 216 20.60 -1.52 0.88
CA ALA A 216 19.24 -1.23 0.42
C ALA A 216 18.77 -2.19 -0.68
N GLY A 217 19.65 -2.92 -1.36
CA GLY A 217 19.26 -3.92 -2.34
C GLY A 217 20.39 -4.80 -2.82
N TRP A 218 20.04 -5.96 -3.35
CA TRP A 218 20.97 -6.95 -3.88
C TRP A 218 20.69 -7.22 -5.35
N THR A 219 21.76 -7.41 -6.13
CA THR A 219 21.67 -7.72 -7.55
C THR A 219 22.47 -8.98 -7.86
N PHE A 220 21.82 -9.87 -8.60
CA PHE A 220 22.35 -11.14 -9.06
C PHE A 220 22.67 -11.05 -10.55
N ASP A 221 23.70 -11.78 -11.00
CA ASP A 221 23.92 -11.96 -12.44
C ASP A 221 22.89 -12.92 -13.06
N ARG A 222 22.98 -13.10 -14.38
CA ARG A 222 22.07 -13.99 -15.11
C ARG A 222 22.25 -15.47 -14.76
N ALA A 223 23.40 -15.85 -14.18
CA ALA A 223 23.65 -17.18 -13.66
C ALA A 223 23.10 -17.35 -12.23
N GLY A 224 22.56 -16.29 -11.62
CA GLY A 224 22.00 -16.30 -10.27
C GLY A 224 23.04 -16.18 -9.17
N ALA A 225 24.27 -15.78 -9.48
CA ALA A 225 25.28 -15.48 -8.47
C ALA A 225 25.07 -14.06 -7.93
N LEU A 226 25.19 -13.89 -6.61
CA LEU A 226 25.13 -12.58 -5.96
C LEU A 226 26.37 -11.76 -6.35
N ARG A 227 26.20 -10.64 -7.06
CA ARG A 227 27.34 -9.86 -7.59
C ARG A 227 27.42 -8.45 -7.04
N LEU A 228 26.29 -7.76 -6.88
CA LEU A 228 26.27 -6.37 -6.45
C LEU A 228 25.32 -6.15 -5.28
N ALA A 229 25.59 -5.08 -4.55
CA ALA A 229 24.73 -4.49 -3.54
C ALA A 229 24.54 -3.01 -3.84
N THR A 230 23.40 -2.46 -3.47
CA THR A 230 23.15 -1.02 -3.48
C THR A 230 23.01 -0.54 -2.05
N ARG A 231 23.75 0.49 -1.66
CA ARG A 231 23.72 1.07 -0.32
C ARG A 231 23.45 2.57 -0.42
N THR A 232 22.64 3.10 0.49
CA THR A 232 22.56 4.54 0.69
C THR A 232 23.55 4.95 1.78
N THR A 233 24.37 5.97 1.51
CA THR A 233 25.34 6.48 2.47
C THR A 233 24.66 7.39 3.51
N GLY A 234 25.41 7.81 4.54
CA GLY A 234 24.92 8.79 5.51
C GLY A 234 24.56 10.15 4.91
N THR A 235 25.12 10.51 3.75
CA THR A 235 24.82 11.73 2.99
C THR A 235 23.60 11.58 2.07
N GLY A 236 23.01 10.38 1.98
CA GLY A 236 21.91 10.10 1.06
C GLY A 236 22.36 9.70 -0.35
N ASP A 237 23.67 9.60 -0.58
CA ASP A 237 24.24 9.19 -1.87
C ASP A 237 24.00 7.69 -2.10
N THR A 238 23.94 7.30 -3.37
CA THR A 238 23.79 5.91 -3.77
C THR A 238 25.16 5.32 -4.10
N ASP A 239 25.57 4.28 -3.37
CA ASP A 239 26.72 3.44 -3.70
C ASP A 239 26.24 2.15 -4.40
N ILE A 240 26.90 1.82 -5.52
CA ILE A 240 26.86 0.47 -6.09
C ILE A 240 28.16 -0.24 -5.68
N LEU A 241 27.99 -1.36 -4.99
CA LEU A 241 29.05 -2.12 -4.37
C LEU A 241 29.17 -3.48 -5.05
N ARG A 242 30.39 -3.92 -5.37
CA ARG A 242 30.71 -5.29 -5.74
C ARG A 242 30.78 -6.17 -4.51
N VAL A 243 30.19 -7.36 -4.60
CA VAL A 243 30.29 -8.41 -3.58
C VAL A 243 31.54 -9.22 -3.83
N THR A 244 32.44 -9.29 -2.85
CA THR A 244 33.71 -10.04 -2.90
C THR A 244 33.84 -10.95 -1.67
N ASP A 245 34.80 -11.89 -1.71
CA ASP A 245 35.11 -12.75 -0.56
C ASP A 245 35.56 -11.96 0.68
N LYS A 246 36.03 -10.70 0.49
CA LYS A 246 36.49 -9.81 1.56
C LYS A 246 35.42 -8.83 2.04
N GLY A 247 34.21 -8.87 1.47
CA GLY A 247 33.12 -7.94 1.78
C GLY A 247 32.67 -7.10 0.58
N LEU A 248 32.06 -5.94 0.85
CA LEU A 248 31.50 -5.04 -0.16
C LEU A 248 32.51 -3.97 -0.59
N GLU A 249 32.78 -3.85 -1.89
CA GLU A 249 33.69 -2.86 -2.47
C GLU A 249 32.93 -1.86 -3.35
N ARG A 250 33.10 -0.55 -3.11
CA ARG A 250 32.47 0.48 -3.95
C ARG A 250 33.08 0.51 -5.35
N ILE A 251 32.22 0.36 -6.37
CA ILE A 251 32.61 0.39 -7.79
C ILE A 251 32.02 1.58 -8.56
N TYR A 252 30.88 2.11 -8.09
CA TYR A 252 30.18 3.22 -8.71
C TYR A 252 29.35 3.96 -7.64
N GLY A 253 28.97 5.20 -7.89
CA GLY A 253 27.99 5.86 -7.04
C GLY A 253 27.60 7.25 -7.53
N CYS A 254 26.46 7.72 -7.05
CA CYS A 254 25.86 8.99 -7.44
C CYS A 254 25.48 9.77 -6.20
N THR A 255 25.54 11.10 -6.30
CA THR A 255 25.06 11.96 -5.21
C THR A 255 23.56 11.79 -5.01
N VAL A 256 23.03 12.24 -3.87
CA VAL A 256 21.58 12.32 -3.60
C VAL A 256 20.78 13.15 -4.64
N PHE A 257 21.47 13.97 -5.44
CA PHE A 257 20.91 14.82 -6.49
C PHE A 257 20.99 14.21 -7.90
N GLU A 258 21.79 13.16 -8.06
CA GLU A 258 21.96 12.40 -9.28
C GLU A 258 21.12 11.11 -9.21
N THR A 259 20.96 10.47 -10.35
CA THR A 259 20.35 9.15 -10.50
C THR A 259 21.42 8.14 -10.88
N CYS A 260 21.47 7.03 -10.16
CA CYS A 260 21.93 5.78 -10.75
C CYS A 260 21.22 4.55 -10.20
N GLY A 261 21.13 3.53 -11.06
CA GLY A 261 20.52 2.26 -10.70
C GLY A 261 21.00 1.13 -11.59
N VAL A 262 21.16 -0.04 -10.99
CA VAL A 262 21.51 -1.26 -11.72
C VAL A 262 20.26 -1.79 -12.44
N LEU A 263 20.40 -2.04 -13.73
CA LEU A 263 19.32 -2.52 -14.58
C LEU A 263 19.35 -4.05 -14.66
N GLN A 264 20.43 -4.61 -15.23
CA GLN A 264 20.75 -6.04 -15.20
C GLN A 264 22.19 -6.30 -15.68
N PHE A 265 22.71 -7.50 -15.40
CA PHE A 265 23.97 -7.96 -15.98
C PHE A 265 23.87 -8.22 -17.48
N HIS A 266 24.92 -7.86 -18.21
CA HIS A 266 25.13 -8.20 -19.60
C HIS A 266 25.17 -9.74 -19.77
N PRO A 267 24.80 -10.28 -20.94
CA PRO A 267 24.94 -11.70 -21.26
C PRO A 267 26.33 -12.31 -21.07
N ASP A 268 27.38 -11.49 -20.87
CA ASP A 268 28.74 -11.97 -20.61
C ASP A 268 29.00 -12.25 -19.12
N HIS A 269 28.00 -12.05 -18.25
CA HIS A 269 28.05 -12.25 -16.80
C HIS A 269 29.10 -11.40 -16.07
N ARG A 270 29.69 -10.41 -16.74
CA ARG A 270 30.79 -9.60 -16.23
C ARG A 270 30.39 -8.13 -16.16
N ARG A 271 29.93 -7.57 -17.28
CA ARG A 271 29.50 -6.17 -17.35
C ARG A 271 28.06 -6.00 -16.90
N VAL A 272 27.69 -4.80 -16.48
CA VAL A 272 26.36 -4.49 -15.94
C VAL A 272 25.80 -3.21 -16.57
N TYR A 273 24.55 -3.26 -16.99
CA TYR A 273 23.83 -2.08 -17.47
C TYR A 273 23.42 -1.21 -16.28
N ILE A 274 23.81 0.06 -16.32
CA ILE A 274 23.49 1.07 -15.31
C ILE A 274 22.72 2.21 -15.99
N ILE A 275 21.60 2.60 -15.42
CA ILE A 275 20.99 3.90 -15.75
C ILE A 275 21.70 4.93 -14.89
N THR A 276 22.16 6.03 -15.48
CA THR A 276 22.81 7.08 -14.70
C THR A 276 22.81 8.44 -15.40
N ASN A 277 22.83 9.51 -14.62
CA ASN A 277 23.21 10.84 -15.05
C ASN A 277 24.44 11.37 -14.28
N HIS A 278 25.25 10.48 -13.69
CA HIS A 278 26.39 10.86 -12.87
C HIS A 278 27.38 11.74 -13.62
N GLY A 279 27.86 12.80 -12.96
CA GLY A 279 28.85 13.72 -13.48
C GLY A 279 28.24 14.89 -14.24
N ALA A 280 28.41 14.91 -15.56
CA ALA A 280 28.04 16.06 -16.40
C ALA A 280 26.64 16.03 -17.07
N PRO A 281 26.03 14.88 -17.41
CA PRO A 281 24.77 14.88 -18.17
C PRO A 281 23.57 15.24 -17.28
N ASP A 282 22.73 16.15 -17.74
CA ASP A 282 21.45 16.45 -17.08
C ASP A 282 20.47 15.26 -17.20
N LEU A 283 20.31 14.73 -18.42
CA LEU A 283 19.43 13.61 -18.74
C LEU A 283 20.09 12.27 -18.39
N ALA A 284 19.35 11.38 -17.72
CA ALA A 284 19.83 10.03 -17.47
C ALA A 284 19.99 9.24 -18.77
N GLN A 285 21.07 8.46 -18.83
CA GLN A 285 21.46 7.64 -19.96
C GLN A 285 21.72 6.20 -19.51
N LEU A 286 21.77 5.27 -20.47
CA LEU A 286 22.17 3.89 -20.25
C LEU A 286 23.66 3.74 -20.54
N ILE A 287 24.40 3.25 -19.55
CA ILE A 287 25.80 2.87 -19.70
C ILE A 287 25.98 1.38 -19.42
N LEU A 288 27.12 0.86 -19.87
CA LEU A 288 27.62 -0.47 -19.54
C LEU A 288 28.89 -0.30 -18.71
N LEU A 289 28.82 -0.75 -17.45
CA LEU A 289 29.93 -0.69 -16.50
C LEU A 289 30.60 -2.05 -16.41
N ASP A 290 31.93 -2.08 -16.45
CA ASP A 290 32.74 -3.22 -16.05
C ASP A 290 33.13 -3.10 -14.56
N PRO A 291 32.57 -3.90 -13.65
CA PRO A 291 32.85 -3.81 -12.22
C PRO A 291 34.32 -4.03 -11.84
N ASP A 292 35.10 -4.73 -12.67
CA ASP A 292 36.49 -5.06 -12.37
C ASP A 292 37.44 -3.93 -12.75
N SER A 293 37.29 -3.41 -13.96
CA SER A 293 38.12 -2.30 -14.46
C SER A 293 37.55 -0.91 -14.13
N ARG A 294 36.28 -0.85 -13.71
CA ARG A 294 35.47 0.37 -13.53
C ARG A 294 35.34 1.20 -14.81
N LYS A 295 35.56 0.58 -15.96
CA LYS A 295 35.40 1.23 -17.26
C LYS A 295 33.91 1.36 -17.60
N GLU A 296 33.51 2.55 -18.01
CA GLU A 296 32.18 2.90 -18.47
C GLU A 296 32.14 3.00 -20.00
N GLU A 297 31.07 2.50 -20.59
CA GLU A 297 30.76 2.65 -22.02
C GLU A 297 29.33 3.17 -22.15
N ILE A 298 29.14 4.30 -22.84
CA ILE A 298 27.80 4.81 -23.12
C ILE A 298 27.13 3.88 -24.12
N VAL A 299 25.97 3.33 -23.74
CA VAL A 299 25.16 2.47 -24.60
C VAL A 299 24.17 3.32 -25.39
N GLU A 300 23.41 4.17 -24.69
CA GLU A 300 22.47 5.09 -25.32
C GLU A 300 22.01 6.20 -24.38
N SER A 301 21.72 7.36 -24.95
CA SER A 301 20.98 8.47 -24.35
C SER A 301 19.80 8.83 -25.24
N ASP A 302 18.84 9.61 -24.75
CA ASP A 302 17.68 10.03 -25.54
C ASP A 302 18.09 10.63 -26.89
N PRO A 303 17.74 10.00 -28.03
CA PRO A 303 18.10 10.50 -29.35
C PRO A 303 17.57 11.91 -29.62
N GLU A 304 16.44 12.27 -28.99
CA GLU A 304 15.84 13.60 -29.12
C GLU A 304 16.28 14.60 -28.04
N LYS A 305 17.08 14.17 -27.04
CA LYS A 305 17.64 15.01 -25.97
C LYS A 305 16.57 15.83 -25.21
N GLN A 306 15.43 15.22 -24.89
CA GLN A 306 14.33 15.87 -24.19
C GLN A 306 14.04 15.27 -22.82
N VAL A 307 14.30 13.97 -22.64
CA VAL A 307 13.87 13.23 -21.44
C VAL A 307 14.92 12.21 -21.01
N ASP A 308 14.79 11.75 -19.77
CA ASP A 308 15.63 10.69 -19.24
C ASP A 308 15.40 9.37 -19.98
N PHE A 309 16.43 8.51 -19.99
CA PHE A 309 16.28 7.10 -20.28
C PHE A 309 15.23 6.47 -19.37
N ALA A 310 14.15 5.95 -19.94
CA ALA A 310 13.01 5.44 -19.17
C ALA A 310 13.03 3.92 -18.98
N GLY A 311 13.66 3.16 -19.89
CA GLY A 311 13.79 1.72 -19.71
C GLY A 311 14.36 0.97 -20.92
N ALA A 312 14.61 -0.33 -20.71
CA ALA A 312 15.08 -1.24 -21.74
C ALA A 312 14.20 -2.49 -21.84
N VAL A 313 14.12 -3.04 -23.04
CA VAL A 313 13.60 -4.37 -23.32
C VAL A 313 14.80 -5.28 -23.57
N PHE A 314 14.86 -6.39 -22.84
CA PHE A 314 15.88 -7.40 -23.01
C PHE A 314 15.22 -8.71 -23.46
N SER A 315 15.95 -9.48 -24.26
CA SER A 315 15.54 -10.84 -24.61
C SER A 315 15.54 -11.71 -23.35
N GLU A 316 14.43 -12.36 -23.06
CA GLU A 316 14.37 -13.45 -22.08
C GLU A 316 15.31 -14.60 -22.40
N ARG A 317 15.46 -14.92 -23.69
CA ARG A 317 16.24 -16.06 -24.15
C ARG A 317 17.73 -15.76 -24.08
N THR A 318 18.18 -14.70 -24.75
CA THR A 318 19.61 -14.39 -24.88
C THR A 318 20.10 -13.43 -23.81
N GLY A 319 19.25 -12.55 -23.29
CA GLY A 319 19.61 -11.47 -22.38
C GLY A 319 20.09 -10.20 -23.07
N GLU A 320 20.21 -10.23 -24.39
CA GLU A 320 20.66 -9.10 -25.20
C GLU A 320 19.67 -7.92 -25.12
N LEU A 321 20.19 -6.70 -25.26
CA LEU A 321 19.39 -5.49 -25.33
C LEU A 321 18.65 -5.46 -26.68
N VAL A 322 17.32 -5.51 -26.61
CA VAL A 322 16.43 -5.53 -27.78
C VAL A 322 16.00 -4.12 -28.16
N ALA A 323 15.64 -3.30 -27.18
CA ALA A 323 15.18 -1.95 -27.41
C ALA A 323 15.33 -1.08 -26.16
N THR A 324 15.33 0.22 -26.36
CA THR A 324 15.32 1.26 -25.31
C THR A 324 14.06 2.10 -25.44
N ALA A 325 13.64 2.72 -24.35
CA ALA A 325 12.41 3.52 -24.30
C ALA A 325 12.64 4.86 -23.60
N TYR A 326 11.96 5.88 -24.11
CA TYR A 326 11.98 7.26 -23.63
C TYR A 326 10.56 7.80 -23.57
N VAL A 327 10.21 8.53 -22.51
CA VAL A 327 8.84 9.03 -22.31
C VAL A 327 8.81 10.55 -22.45
N GLY A 328 8.64 11.02 -23.69
CA GLY A 328 8.37 12.43 -23.99
C GLY A 328 6.90 12.78 -23.73
N ASP A 329 6.25 13.45 -24.68
CA ASP A 329 4.78 13.57 -24.68
C ASP A 329 4.09 12.21 -24.79
N ARG A 330 4.69 11.30 -25.56
CA ARG A 330 4.35 9.88 -25.71
C ARG A 330 5.60 9.02 -25.61
N THR A 331 5.41 7.71 -25.47
CA THR A 331 6.54 6.77 -25.42
C THR A 331 7.17 6.62 -26.80
N ARG A 332 8.50 6.74 -26.86
CA ARG A 332 9.32 6.44 -28.03
C ARG A 332 10.14 5.19 -27.72
N ILE A 333 10.24 4.27 -28.68
CA ILE A 333 11.01 3.03 -28.56
C ILE A 333 12.04 3.00 -29.70
N TYR A 334 13.30 2.72 -29.38
CA TYR A 334 14.37 2.55 -30.36
C TYR A 334 14.90 1.12 -30.28
N PHE A 335 14.80 0.38 -31.38
CA PHE A 335 15.21 -1.02 -31.44
C PHE A 335 16.69 -1.16 -31.79
N ARG A 336 17.31 -2.21 -31.23
CA ARG A 336 18.66 -2.68 -31.53
C ARG A 336 18.66 -4.05 -32.20
N ASP A 337 17.51 -4.75 -32.16
CA ASP A 337 17.25 -6.00 -32.86
C ASP A 337 16.23 -5.78 -33.98
N GLU A 338 16.68 -5.94 -35.22
CA GLU A 338 15.86 -5.70 -36.43
C GLU A 338 14.66 -6.66 -36.54
N SER A 339 14.78 -7.88 -36.01
CA SER A 339 13.69 -8.85 -36.05
C SER A 339 12.57 -8.46 -35.09
N TYR A 340 12.92 -8.00 -33.89
CA TYR A 340 11.96 -7.47 -32.93
C TYR A 340 11.32 -6.18 -33.43
N GLU A 341 12.10 -5.30 -34.07
CA GLU A 341 11.59 -4.08 -34.69
C GLU A 341 10.55 -4.37 -35.76
N ALA A 342 10.86 -5.29 -36.68
CA ALA A 342 9.95 -5.67 -37.76
C ALA A 342 8.62 -6.25 -37.23
N ASP A 343 8.69 -7.08 -36.18
CA ASP A 343 7.50 -7.65 -35.52
C ASP A 343 6.69 -6.55 -34.81
N TYR A 344 7.35 -5.65 -34.08
CA TYR A 344 6.70 -4.56 -33.38
C TYR A 344 6.00 -3.59 -34.35
N GLU A 345 6.66 -3.22 -35.45
CA GLU A 345 6.08 -2.34 -36.47
C GLU A 345 4.92 -3.00 -37.22
N LEU A 346 4.94 -4.33 -37.40
CA LEU A 346 3.78 -5.07 -37.90
C LEU A 346 2.59 -4.96 -36.94
N ILE A 347 2.81 -5.11 -35.63
CA ILE A 347 1.77 -4.97 -34.61
C ILE A 347 1.21 -3.55 -34.62
N ARG A 348 2.07 -2.52 -34.64
CA ARG A 348 1.64 -1.11 -34.70
C ARG A 348 0.82 -0.78 -35.93
N LYS A 349 1.18 -1.31 -37.11
CA LYS A 349 0.38 -1.14 -38.33
C LYS A 349 -1.02 -1.73 -38.21
N LYS A 350 -1.19 -2.83 -37.46
CA LYS A 350 -2.49 -3.46 -37.19
C LYS A 350 -3.30 -2.73 -36.11
N LEU A 351 -2.65 -1.91 -35.27
CA LEU A 351 -3.24 -1.21 -34.14
C LEU A 351 -2.95 0.30 -34.22
N PRO A 352 -3.44 1.01 -35.26
CA PRO A 352 -3.16 2.42 -35.42
C PRO A 352 -3.67 3.23 -34.23
N ASN A 353 -2.91 4.27 -33.86
CA ASN A 353 -3.21 5.21 -32.76
C ASN A 353 -3.19 4.62 -31.33
N MET A 354 -2.78 3.36 -31.17
CA MET A 354 -2.57 2.74 -29.86
C MET A 354 -1.11 2.81 -29.41
N GLU A 355 -0.90 2.92 -28.11
CA GLU A 355 0.35 2.61 -27.41
C GLU A 355 0.46 1.09 -27.26
N VAL A 356 1.62 0.53 -27.61
CA VAL A 356 1.87 -0.91 -27.60
C VAL A 356 3.04 -1.22 -26.66
N ALA A 357 2.84 -2.14 -25.73
CA ALA A 357 3.84 -2.57 -24.77
C ALA A 357 3.94 -4.10 -24.69
N PHE A 358 5.14 -4.60 -24.42
CA PHE A 358 5.37 -6.03 -24.15
C PHE A 358 4.92 -6.36 -22.73
N ALA A 359 3.94 -7.25 -22.58
CA ALA A 359 3.37 -7.64 -21.27
C ALA A 359 3.88 -9.02 -20.79
N GLY A 360 4.43 -9.84 -21.69
CA GLY A 360 4.98 -11.16 -21.36
C GLY A 360 5.38 -11.91 -22.62
N ALA A 361 6.11 -13.01 -22.46
CA ALA A 361 6.49 -13.89 -23.56
C ALA A 361 6.73 -15.31 -23.05
N THR A 362 6.64 -16.29 -23.95
CA THR A 362 7.17 -17.64 -23.71
C THR A 362 8.69 -17.61 -23.56
N ALA A 363 9.28 -18.63 -22.93
CA ALA A 363 10.71 -18.72 -22.67
C ALA A 363 11.55 -18.77 -23.97
N ASP A 364 10.98 -19.30 -25.04
CA ASP A 364 11.56 -19.31 -26.39
C ASP A 364 11.27 -18.03 -27.19
N GLU A 365 10.47 -17.13 -26.63
CA GLU A 365 10.03 -15.86 -27.20
C GLU A 365 9.24 -15.98 -28.51
N ARG A 366 8.68 -17.14 -28.85
CA ARG A 366 7.87 -17.33 -30.07
C ARG A 366 6.47 -16.74 -29.95
N THR A 367 5.95 -16.66 -28.73
CA THR A 367 4.64 -16.08 -28.44
C THR A 367 4.80 -14.91 -27.48
N TRP A 368 4.28 -13.75 -27.88
CA TRP A 368 4.27 -12.54 -27.05
C TRP A 368 2.87 -12.22 -26.59
N MET A 369 2.75 -11.81 -25.34
CA MET A 369 1.57 -11.12 -24.86
C MET A 369 1.81 -9.62 -24.93
N MET A 370 0.92 -8.93 -25.64
CA MET A 370 0.98 -7.48 -25.84
C MET A 370 -0.09 -6.80 -24.98
N ALA A 371 0.30 -5.72 -24.31
CA ALA A 371 -0.61 -4.75 -23.72
C ALA A 371 -0.77 -3.59 -24.69
N VAL A 372 -2.01 -3.23 -24.99
CA VAL A 372 -2.33 -2.18 -25.96
C VAL A 372 -3.29 -1.20 -25.30
N SER A 373 -3.10 0.11 -25.44
CA SER A 373 -3.99 1.11 -24.85
C SER A 373 -3.95 2.42 -25.62
N SER A 374 -4.86 3.34 -25.34
CA SER A 374 -4.76 4.75 -25.75
C SER A 374 -5.25 5.64 -24.63
N ASP A 375 -5.43 6.92 -24.87
CA ASP A 375 -6.13 7.85 -23.97
C ASP A 375 -7.63 7.53 -23.78
N THR A 376 -8.22 6.86 -24.78
CA THR A 376 -9.65 6.49 -24.84
C THR A 376 -9.90 4.99 -24.93
N GLU A 377 -8.85 4.18 -24.79
CA GLU A 377 -8.93 2.72 -24.65
C GLU A 377 -8.22 2.31 -23.35
N PRO A 378 -8.97 1.92 -22.29
CA PRO A 378 -8.39 1.50 -21.01
C PRO A 378 -7.36 0.39 -21.13
N GLY A 379 -7.55 -0.49 -22.11
CA GLY A 379 -6.51 -1.42 -22.50
C GLY A 379 -7.06 -2.69 -23.13
N GLU A 380 -6.26 -3.32 -23.95
CA GLU A 380 -6.50 -4.61 -24.55
C GLU A 380 -5.32 -5.54 -24.26
N ARG A 381 -5.60 -6.84 -24.33
CA ARG A 381 -4.54 -7.86 -24.43
C ARG A 381 -4.63 -8.57 -25.75
N HIS A 382 -3.47 -8.76 -26.36
CA HIS A 382 -3.32 -9.52 -27.59
C HIS A 382 -2.22 -10.57 -27.39
N ILE A 383 -2.35 -11.69 -28.08
CA ILE A 383 -1.27 -12.65 -28.27
C ILE A 383 -0.73 -12.45 -29.69
N PHE A 384 0.58 -12.26 -29.81
CA PHE A 384 1.29 -12.22 -31.07
C PHE A 384 2.13 -13.49 -31.22
N ASP A 385 1.84 -14.26 -32.27
CA ASP A 385 2.63 -15.42 -32.67
C ASP A 385 3.65 -14.97 -33.72
N ARG A 386 4.93 -15.11 -33.41
CA ARG A 386 6.02 -14.60 -34.25
C ARG A 386 6.28 -15.44 -35.49
N ASP A 387 5.87 -16.70 -35.52
CA ASP A 387 6.13 -17.57 -36.67
C ASP A 387 5.10 -17.29 -37.77
N THR A 388 3.83 -17.27 -37.37
CA THR A 388 2.69 -17.02 -38.24
C THR A 388 2.42 -15.54 -38.45
N LYS A 389 3.04 -14.66 -37.66
CA LYS A 389 2.81 -13.21 -37.63
C LYS A 389 1.35 -12.83 -37.35
N THR A 390 0.67 -13.69 -36.60
CA THR A 390 -0.76 -13.54 -36.24
C THR A 390 -0.87 -12.75 -34.95
N LEU A 391 -1.77 -11.76 -34.94
CA LEU A 391 -2.10 -10.96 -33.76
C LEU A 391 -3.57 -11.25 -33.39
N THR A 392 -3.77 -11.83 -32.21
CA THR A 392 -5.09 -12.28 -31.75
C THR A 392 -5.49 -11.56 -30.48
N LYS A 393 -6.52 -10.71 -30.56
CA LYS A 393 -7.13 -10.06 -29.40
C LYS A 393 -7.67 -11.12 -28.44
N GLN A 394 -7.34 -10.97 -27.16
CA GLN A 394 -7.76 -11.85 -26.08
C GLN A 394 -8.98 -11.27 -25.36
N TYR A 395 -8.89 -10.01 -24.92
CA TYR A 395 -9.98 -9.29 -24.26
C TYR A 395 -9.69 -7.77 -24.27
N ALA A 396 -10.72 -6.99 -23.96
CA ALA A 396 -10.61 -5.58 -23.60
C ALA A 396 -10.88 -5.40 -22.09
N VAL A 397 -10.11 -4.53 -21.46
CA VAL A 397 -10.30 -4.15 -20.06
C VAL A 397 -11.50 -3.21 -19.98
N PHE A 398 -12.36 -3.35 -18.97
CA PHE A 398 -13.62 -2.62 -18.84
C PHE A 398 -14.46 -2.70 -20.10
N GLU A 399 -14.76 -3.89 -20.60
CA GLU A 399 -15.38 -4.07 -21.92
C GLU A 399 -16.73 -3.31 -22.05
N LYS A 400 -17.43 -3.14 -20.92
CA LYS A 400 -18.69 -2.39 -20.85
C LYS A 400 -18.55 -0.86 -20.90
N LEU A 401 -17.35 -0.30 -20.72
CA LEU A 401 -17.14 1.15 -20.78
C LEU A 401 -17.33 1.64 -22.23
N PRO A 402 -18.26 2.55 -22.53
CA PRO A 402 -18.49 2.99 -23.91
C PRO A 402 -17.41 3.97 -24.38
N ARG A 403 -16.41 3.48 -25.13
CA ARG A 403 -15.25 4.25 -25.62
C ARG A 403 -15.65 5.53 -26.36
N GLN A 404 -16.75 5.50 -27.10
CA GLN A 404 -17.26 6.66 -27.84
C GLN A 404 -17.63 7.86 -26.94
N HIS A 405 -17.76 7.67 -25.63
CA HIS A 405 -18.07 8.72 -24.66
C HIS A 405 -16.83 9.21 -23.90
N LEU A 406 -15.65 8.64 -24.17
CA LEU A 406 -14.37 9.06 -23.59
C LEU A 406 -13.77 10.24 -24.35
N ALA A 407 -12.97 11.02 -23.65
CA ALA A 407 -12.35 12.27 -24.09
C ALA A 407 -10.87 12.08 -24.41
N ASN A 408 -10.35 12.78 -25.43
CA ASN A 408 -8.93 12.69 -25.74
C ASN A 408 -8.08 13.42 -24.70
N MET A 409 -6.92 12.86 -24.40
CA MET A 409 -5.87 13.51 -23.61
C MET A 409 -4.93 14.27 -24.57
N ARG A 410 -4.50 15.47 -24.19
CA ARG A 410 -3.61 16.30 -25.00
C ARG A 410 -2.38 16.69 -24.17
N PRO A 411 -1.15 16.49 -24.68
CA PRO A 411 0.02 17.11 -24.07
C PRO A 411 -0.09 18.63 -24.24
N ILE A 412 0.21 19.37 -23.17
CA ILE A 412 0.34 20.83 -23.18
C ILE A 412 1.59 21.24 -22.42
N ARG A 413 2.01 22.49 -22.59
CA ARG A 413 3.10 23.15 -21.85
C ARG A 413 2.65 24.54 -21.44
N TYR A 414 3.03 24.96 -20.25
CA TYR A 414 2.80 26.33 -19.77
C TYR A 414 3.97 26.79 -18.90
N LYS A 415 4.09 28.11 -18.71
CA LYS A 415 5.15 28.70 -17.87
C LYS A 415 4.65 28.86 -16.45
N SER A 416 5.49 28.50 -15.48
CA SER A 416 5.26 28.77 -14.05
C SER A 416 5.60 30.22 -13.69
N SER A 417 5.50 30.57 -12.40
CA SER A 417 5.76 31.90 -11.86
C SER A 417 7.14 32.46 -12.22
N ASP A 418 8.14 31.59 -12.34
CA ASP A 418 9.54 31.93 -12.64
C ASP A 418 9.94 31.64 -14.09
N GLY A 419 8.97 31.32 -14.96
CA GLY A 419 9.23 31.02 -16.37
C GLY A 419 9.69 29.58 -16.65
N LEU A 420 9.81 28.72 -15.63
CA LEU A 420 10.03 27.29 -15.84
C LEU A 420 8.87 26.71 -16.66
N GLU A 421 9.18 25.93 -17.69
CA GLU A 421 8.16 25.27 -18.49
C GLU A 421 7.69 23.98 -17.82
N ILE A 422 6.38 23.83 -17.66
CA ILE A 422 5.76 22.69 -16.98
C ILE A 422 5.09 21.78 -18.02
N PRO A 423 5.56 20.53 -18.17
CA PRO A 423 4.84 19.46 -18.87
C PRO A 423 3.51 19.13 -18.21
N ALA A 424 2.44 19.02 -18.99
CA ALA A 424 1.15 18.60 -18.46
C ALA A 424 0.30 17.88 -19.50
N TYR A 425 -0.72 17.19 -19.02
CA TYR A 425 -1.78 16.62 -19.85
C TYR A 425 -3.13 17.28 -19.55
N LEU A 426 -3.89 17.55 -20.61
CA LEU A 426 -5.21 18.17 -20.54
C LEU A 426 -6.26 17.25 -21.18
N THR A 427 -7.30 16.93 -20.43
CA THR A 427 -8.49 16.21 -20.93
C THR A 427 -9.69 17.15 -20.86
N LEU A 428 -10.36 17.34 -22.00
CA LEU A 428 -11.53 18.22 -22.10
C LEU A 428 -12.82 17.42 -22.28
N PRO A 429 -13.93 17.84 -21.65
CA PRO A 429 -15.20 17.13 -21.72
C PRO A 429 -15.75 17.12 -23.15
N LYS A 430 -16.11 15.91 -23.62
CA LYS A 430 -16.58 15.70 -24.99
C LYS A 430 -17.92 16.41 -25.23
N GLY A 431 -18.07 17.00 -26.41
CA GLY A 431 -19.30 17.66 -26.84
C GLY A 431 -19.56 19.03 -26.19
N THR A 432 -18.55 19.60 -25.55
CA THR A 432 -18.54 21.01 -25.12
C THR A 432 -17.79 21.88 -26.12
N SER A 433 -17.92 23.20 -26.00
CA SER A 433 -17.10 24.17 -26.75
C SER A 433 -15.64 24.23 -26.28
N GLY A 434 -15.29 23.55 -25.18
CA GLY A 434 -13.98 23.65 -24.56
C GLY A 434 -13.70 24.96 -23.83
N LYS A 435 -14.73 25.79 -23.57
CA LYS A 435 -14.60 27.13 -22.97
C LYS A 435 -15.39 27.27 -21.67
N ASN A 436 -14.91 28.10 -20.75
CA ASN A 436 -15.54 28.42 -19.45
C ASN A 436 -16.02 27.17 -18.70
N LEU A 437 -15.18 26.13 -18.66
CA LEU A 437 -15.47 24.86 -18.01
C LEU A 437 -15.08 24.91 -16.53
N PRO A 438 -15.76 24.14 -15.65
CA PRO A 438 -15.20 23.87 -14.34
C PRO A 438 -13.92 23.03 -14.52
N LEU A 439 -12.87 23.31 -13.75
CA LEU A 439 -11.56 22.70 -13.86
C LEU A 439 -11.26 21.88 -12.59
N VAL A 440 -10.69 20.69 -12.76
CA VAL A 440 -10.04 19.94 -11.68
C VAL A 440 -8.55 19.81 -12.01
N VAL A 441 -7.70 20.38 -11.17
CA VAL A 441 -6.24 20.16 -11.21
C VAL A 441 -5.92 18.92 -10.40
N VAL A 442 -5.24 17.95 -11.02
CA VAL A 442 -4.93 16.64 -10.44
C VAL A 442 -3.42 16.45 -10.35
N PRO A 443 -2.75 16.99 -9.31
CA PRO A 443 -1.34 16.72 -9.09
C PRO A 443 -1.11 15.25 -8.71
N HIS A 444 -0.14 14.60 -9.35
CA HIS A 444 0.25 13.24 -9.02
C HIS A 444 0.91 13.13 -7.63
N GLY A 445 0.86 11.92 -7.05
CA GLY A 445 1.59 11.58 -5.83
C GLY A 445 3.10 11.40 -6.07
N GLY A 446 3.88 11.20 -5.01
CA GLY A 446 5.34 11.09 -5.08
C GLY A 446 6.02 11.90 -3.98
N PRO A 447 6.70 13.02 -4.30
CA PRO A 447 6.57 13.80 -5.54
C PRO A 447 7.45 13.34 -6.70
N TRP A 448 8.45 12.48 -6.45
CA TRP A 448 9.42 12.04 -7.47
C TRP A 448 8.83 10.95 -8.38
N ALA A 449 7.78 11.30 -9.10
CA ALA A 449 7.05 10.51 -10.08
C ALA A 449 6.61 11.41 -11.25
N ARG A 450 5.81 10.90 -12.19
CA ARG A 450 5.20 11.70 -13.26
C ARG A 450 3.93 11.06 -13.78
N ASP A 451 3.04 11.87 -14.32
CA ASP A 451 1.99 11.46 -15.25
C ASP A 451 2.57 11.21 -16.66
N VAL A 452 1.91 10.32 -17.38
CA VAL A 452 2.25 9.94 -18.76
C VAL A 452 0.99 9.91 -19.62
N PHE A 453 1.16 10.04 -20.94
CA PHE A 453 0.05 9.94 -21.87
C PHE A 453 -0.62 8.56 -21.80
N GLY A 454 -1.95 8.53 -21.77
CA GLY A 454 -2.74 7.29 -21.83
C GLY A 454 -4.07 7.42 -21.12
N TYR A 455 -4.80 6.31 -21.05
CA TYR A 455 -6.10 6.27 -20.37
C TYR A 455 -5.89 6.51 -18.87
N ASN A 456 -6.55 7.54 -18.35
CA ASN A 456 -6.61 7.84 -16.93
C ASN A 456 -8.08 7.84 -16.50
N ALA A 457 -8.46 6.87 -15.65
CA ALA A 457 -9.86 6.69 -15.23
C ALA A 457 -10.44 7.94 -14.56
N MET A 458 -9.64 8.64 -13.75
CA MET A 458 -10.04 9.86 -13.05
C MET A 458 -10.26 11.02 -14.03
N ALA A 459 -9.35 11.22 -14.99
CA ALA A 459 -9.50 12.24 -16.02
C ALA A 459 -10.73 11.98 -16.90
N GLN A 460 -10.96 10.72 -17.30
CA GLN A 460 -12.13 10.33 -18.08
C GLN A 460 -13.44 10.48 -17.31
N PHE A 461 -13.42 10.11 -16.02
CA PHE A 461 -14.54 10.27 -15.12
C PHE A 461 -14.96 11.73 -15.02
N PHE A 462 -14.04 12.63 -14.64
CA PHE A 462 -14.35 14.05 -14.51
C PHE A 462 -14.68 14.71 -15.85
N ALA A 463 -14.01 14.35 -16.95
CA ALA A 463 -14.40 14.79 -18.29
C ALA A 463 -15.84 14.36 -18.64
N ASN A 464 -16.28 13.16 -18.26
CA ASN A 464 -17.66 12.74 -18.43
C ASN A 464 -18.62 13.58 -17.57
N ARG A 465 -18.22 14.02 -16.37
CA ARG A 465 -19.03 14.90 -15.50
C ARG A 465 -19.08 16.38 -15.96
N GLY A 466 -18.27 16.73 -16.96
CA GLY A 466 -18.26 18.06 -17.59
C GLY A 466 -17.09 18.95 -17.17
N TYR A 467 -16.08 18.39 -16.50
CA TYR A 467 -14.89 19.12 -16.06
C TYR A 467 -13.78 19.08 -17.11
N ALA A 468 -13.03 20.18 -17.26
CA ALA A 468 -11.66 20.12 -17.75
C ALA A 468 -10.78 19.48 -16.66
N VAL A 469 -9.81 18.65 -17.06
CA VAL A 469 -8.89 17.99 -16.13
C VAL A 469 -7.46 18.30 -16.55
N LEU A 470 -6.69 18.87 -15.63
CA LEU A 470 -5.28 19.19 -15.81
C LEU A 470 -4.43 18.27 -14.93
N SER A 471 -3.49 17.53 -15.53
CA SER A 471 -2.55 16.65 -14.83
C SER A 471 -1.13 17.14 -15.10
N PRO A 472 -0.60 18.03 -14.24
CA PRO A 472 0.71 18.65 -14.41
C PRO A 472 1.84 17.81 -13.83
N ASN A 473 2.93 17.70 -14.58
CA ASN A 473 4.23 17.24 -14.10
C ASN A 473 5.03 18.45 -13.62
N PHE A 474 4.74 18.86 -12.39
CA PHE A 474 5.38 20.00 -11.71
C PHE A 474 6.89 19.77 -11.51
N ARG A 475 7.67 20.81 -11.22
CA ARG A 475 9.11 20.67 -10.93
C ARG A 475 9.33 19.67 -9.81
N GLY A 476 10.31 18.78 -9.96
CA GLY A 476 10.44 17.60 -9.10
C GLY A 476 9.81 16.32 -9.63
N SER A 477 9.01 16.38 -10.72
CA SER A 477 8.64 15.17 -11.46
C SER A 477 9.88 14.52 -12.09
N THR A 478 9.90 13.19 -12.16
CA THR A 478 11.01 12.44 -12.77
C THR A 478 10.92 12.45 -14.30
N GLY A 479 12.00 12.04 -14.99
CA GLY A 479 11.96 11.81 -16.42
C GLY A 479 12.25 13.03 -17.31
N PHE A 480 12.53 14.18 -16.72
CA PHE A 480 12.79 15.46 -17.42
C PHE A 480 14.18 16.04 -17.10
N GLY A 481 15.12 15.19 -16.66
CA GLY A 481 16.48 15.61 -16.31
C GLY A 481 16.67 15.96 -14.84
N GLN A 482 17.94 15.98 -14.46
CA GLN A 482 18.41 16.34 -13.12
C GLN A 482 17.96 17.73 -12.69
N GLU A 483 18.07 18.71 -13.58
CA GLU A 483 17.75 20.11 -13.32
C GLU A 483 16.26 20.26 -12.99
N PHE A 484 15.38 19.64 -13.78
CA PHE A 484 13.93 19.67 -13.53
C PHE A 484 13.55 18.95 -12.24
N LEU A 485 14.15 17.77 -11.99
CA LEU A 485 13.93 17.00 -10.77
C LEU A 485 14.40 17.77 -9.52
N ASN A 486 15.57 18.40 -9.59
CA ASN A 486 16.15 19.10 -8.45
C ASN A 486 15.59 20.51 -8.24
N ALA A 487 14.94 21.09 -9.24
CA ALA A 487 14.20 22.34 -9.10
C ALA A 487 13.04 22.25 -8.09
N GLY A 488 12.60 21.05 -7.71
CA GLY A 488 11.62 20.82 -6.63
C GLY A 488 12.24 20.69 -5.22
N ASN A 489 13.56 20.62 -5.09
CA ASN A 489 14.20 20.46 -3.79
C ASN A 489 13.98 21.72 -2.92
N ASN A 490 13.50 21.53 -1.70
CA ASN A 490 13.15 22.58 -0.74
C ASN A 490 11.98 23.49 -1.19
N GLU A 491 11.18 23.06 -2.17
CA GLU A 491 10.13 23.88 -2.81
C GLU A 491 8.70 23.34 -2.60
N TRP A 492 8.51 22.38 -1.69
CA TRP A 492 7.19 21.88 -1.30
C TRP A 492 6.33 23.04 -0.78
N GLY A 493 5.12 23.19 -1.33
CA GLY A 493 4.19 24.27 -0.96
C GLY A 493 4.63 25.66 -1.43
N GLN A 494 5.75 25.76 -2.14
CA GLN A 494 6.30 27.00 -2.70
C GLN A 494 6.27 26.92 -4.23
N LYS A 495 7.41 26.93 -4.93
CA LYS A 495 7.41 26.93 -6.40
C LYS A 495 6.79 25.68 -7.02
N MET A 496 6.81 24.53 -6.31
CA MET A 496 6.06 23.36 -6.76
C MET A 496 4.54 23.60 -6.75
N GLN A 497 4.03 24.42 -5.83
CA GLN A 497 2.62 24.84 -5.79
C GLN A 497 2.31 25.91 -6.85
N ASP A 498 3.27 26.79 -7.15
CA ASP A 498 3.15 27.74 -8.24
C ASP A 498 2.96 27.02 -9.58
N ASP A 499 3.68 25.92 -9.83
CA ASP A 499 3.53 25.14 -11.06
C ASP A 499 2.08 24.64 -11.26
N LEU A 500 1.38 24.30 -10.19
CA LEU A 500 -0.04 23.90 -10.26
C LEU A 500 -0.96 25.10 -10.47
N THR A 501 -0.69 26.19 -9.73
CA THR A 501 -1.49 27.42 -9.75
C THR A 501 -1.43 28.10 -11.11
N TRP A 502 -0.23 28.18 -11.71
CA TRP A 502 -0.01 28.76 -13.03
C TRP A 502 -0.58 27.89 -14.14
N GLY A 503 -0.65 26.56 -13.95
CA GLY A 503 -1.40 25.70 -14.86
C GLY A 503 -2.89 26.05 -14.91
N ALA A 504 -3.51 26.28 -13.75
CA ALA A 504 -4.90 26.74 -13.68
C ALA A 504 -5.07 28.13 -14.33
N ARG A 505 -4.20 29.08 -14.01
CA ARG A 505 -4.21 30.44 -14.60
C ARG A 505 -4.04 30.42 -16.12
N HIS A 506 -3.13 29.60 -16.63
CA HIS A 506 -2.94 29.42 -18.06
C HIS A 506 -4.24 28.97 -18.75
N LEU A 507 -4.97 28.01 -18.17
CA LEU A 507 -6.26 27.57 -18.73
C LEU A 507 -7.36 28.64 -18.61
N ILE A 508 -7.32 29.51 -17.60
CA ILE A 508 -8.22 30.68 -17.50
C ILE A 508 -7.92 31.67 -18.64
N GLU A 509 -6.64 32.00 -18.86
CA GLU A 509 -6.19 32.92 -19.90
C GLU A 509 -6.55 32.44 -21.31
N GLN A 510 -6.49 31.11 -21.55
CA GLN A 510 -6.95 30.49 -22.79
C GLN A 510 -8.49 30.47 -22.93
N GLY A 511 -9.23 30.92 -21.92
CA GLY A 511 -10.69 30.88 -21.87
C GLY A 511 -11.26 29.47 -21.71
N ILE A 512 -10.43 28.49 -21.34
CA ILE A 512 -10.81 27.08 -21.15
C ILE A 512 -11.49 26.91 -19.80
N ALA A 513 -10.88 27.41 -18.73
CA ALA A 513 -11.34 27.27 -17.36
C ALA A 513 -12.09 28.51 -16.87
N ASP A 514 -13.18 28.30 -16.13
CA ASP A 514 -13.88 29.36 -15.41
C ASP A 514 -13.14 29.68 -14.10
N PRO A 515 -12.69 30.94 -13.88
CA PRO A 515 -11.92 31.32 -12.71
C PRO A 515 -12.65 31.13 -11.37
N LYS A 516 -13.98 30.96 -11.37
CA LYS A 516 -14.77 30.73 -10.16
C LYS A 516 -15.00 29.25 -9.86
N ARG A 517 -14.59 28.34 -10.73
CA ARG A 517 -14.91 26.90 -10.66
C ARG A 517 -13.67 26.04 -10.85
N ILE A 518 -12.64 26.31 -10.06
CA ILE A 518 -11.37 25.56 -10.08
C ILE A 518 -11.28 24.73 -8.81
N GLY A 519 -11.13 23.42 -8.94
CA GLY A 519 -10.83 22.51 -7.85
C GLY A 519 -9.42 21.94 -7.95
N VAL A 520 -8.91 21.45 -6.82
CA VAL A 520 -7.69 20.66 -6.75
C VAL A 520 -7.94 19.35 -6.01
N LEU A 521 -7.45 18.24 -6.56
CA LEU A 521 -7.63 16.91 -5.99
C LEU A 521 -6.38 16.07 -6.20
N GLY A 522 -5.85 15.47 -5.14
CA GLY A 522 -4.70 14.57 -5.28
C GLY A 522 -4.53 13.60 -4.11
N GLY A 523 -3.67 12.60 -4.34
CA GLY A 523 -3.32 11.58 -3.36
C GLY A 523 -1.87 11.67 -2.89
N SER A 524 -1.58 11.36 -1.63
CA SER A 524 -0.21 11.38 -1.08
C SER A 524 0.41 12.78 -1.20
N TYR A 525 1.56 12.96 -1.85
CA TYR A 525 2.07 14.30 -2.20
C TYR A 525 1.01 15.15 -2.93
N GLY A 526 0.22 14.59 -3.84
CA GLY A 526 -0.88 15.31 -4.49
C GLY A 526 -1.96 15.74 -3.49
N GLY A 527 -2.16 14.98 -2.41
CA GLY A 527 -3.05 15.34 -1.30
C GLY A 527 -2.46 16.47 -0.45
N TYR A 528 -1.14 16.46 -0.23
CA TYR A 528 -0.42 17.61 0.33
C TYR A 528 -0.55 18.84 -0.57
N ALA A 529 -0.37 18.70 -1.89
CA ALA A 529 -0.49 19.79 -2.85
C ALA A 529 -1.92 20.37 -2.89
N ALA A 530 -2.96 19.54 -2.70
CA ALA A 530 -4.32 20.02 -2.53
C ALA A 530 -4.48 20.87 -1.26
N LEU A 531 -3.93 20.43 -0.12
CA LEU A 531 -3.92 21.19 1.14
C LEU A 531 -3.10 22.48 1.03
N ALA A 532 -1.91 22.39 0.44
CA ALA A 532 -1.00 23.49 0.17
C ALA A 532 -1.65 24.54 -0.75
N GLY A 533 -2.36 24.10 -1.80
CA GLY A 533 -3.10 24.99 -2.68
C GLY A 533 -4.12 25.86 -1.95
N VAL A 534 -4.90 25.28 -1.03
CA VAL A 534 -5.91 26.05 -0.28
C VAL A 534 -5.34 26.81 0.92
N ALA A 535 -4.18 26.40 1.45
CA ALA A 535 -3.50 27.11 2.54
C ALA A 535 -2.65 28.28 2.05
N PHE A 536 -1.91 28.10 0.95
CA PHE A 536 -0.92 29.05 0.43
C PHE A 536 -1.45 29.93 -0.70
N THR A 537 -2.44 29.45 -1.46
CA THR A 537 -3.10 30.19 -2.55
C THR A 537 -4.64 30.13 -2.40
N PRO A 538 -5.21 30.59 -1.27
CA PRO A 538 -6.63 30.41 -0.95
C PRO A 538 -7.60 31.02 -1.98
N ASP A 539 -7.13 31.97 -2.79
CA ASP A 539 -7.95 32.72 -3.74
C ASP A 539 -8.17 31.98 -5.07
N VAL A 540 -7.46 30.87 -5.31
CA VAL A 540 -7.43 30.18 -6.61
C VAL A 540 -8.47 29.06 -6.68
N TYR A 541 -8.63 28.31 -5.59
CA TYR A 541 -9.40 27.06 -5.57
C TYR A 541 -10.73 27.24 -4.84
N ALA A 542 -11.81 26.86 -5.52
CA ALA A 542 -13.19 26.86 -5.01
C ALA A 542 -13.56 25.55 -4.27
N ALA A 543 -12.79 24.46 -4.47
CA ALA A 543 -12.93 23.21 -3.73
C ALA A 543 -11.59 22.45 -3.67
N ALA A 544 -11.32 21.72 -2.59
CA ALA A 544 -10.17 20.83 -2.50
C ALA A 544 -10.50 19.45 -1.94
N VAL A 545 -9.81 18.45 -2.46
CA VAL A 545 -9.90 17.06 -1.99
C VAL A 545 -8.49 16.55 -1.71
N SER A 546 -8.22 16.20 -0.45
CA SER A 546 -6.95 15.61 -0.02
C SER A 546 -7.14 14.13 0.32
N ILE A 547 -6.46 13.25 -0.43
CA ILE A 547 -6.49 11.80 -0.21
C ILE A 547 -5.14 11.38 0.38
N VAL A 548 -5.13 10.83 1.59
CA VAL A 548 -3.91 10.38 2.31
C VAL A 548 -2.76 11.41 2.23
N GLY A 549 -3.08 12.69 2.33
CA GLY A 549 -2.14 13.80 2.17
C GLY A 549 -1.53 14.24 3.50
N PRO A 550 -0.19 14.39 3.60
CA PRO A 550 0.42 14.92 4.81
C PRO A 550 0.05 16.40 4.96
N SER A 551 -0.22 16.83 6.20
CA SER A 551 -0.55 18.23 6.51
C SER A 551 0.55 18.91 7.33
N ASN A 552 1.42 18.14 7.97
CA ASN A 552 2.58 18.60 8.72
C ASN A 552 3.82 17.79 8.35
N LEU A 553 4.75 18.45 7.67
CA LEU A 553 5.98 17.84 7.19
C LEU A 553 6.93 17.44 8.33
N LEU A 554 6.83 18.03 9.52
CA LEU A 554 7.61 17.59 10.69
C LEU A 554 7.18 16.19 11.13
N THR A 555 5.89 16.00 11.42
CA THR A 555 5.34 14.73 11.88
C THR A 555 5.36 13.65 10.79
N LEU A 556 5.28 14.04 9.52
CA LEU A 556 5.56 13.14 8.39
C LEU A 556 6.97 12.56 8.48
N LEU A 557 8.00 13.41 8.58
CA LEU A 557 9.40 12.96 8.61
C LEU A 557 9.73 12.17 9.88
N GLU A 558 9.09 12.49 11.00
CA GLU A 558 9.19 11.74 12.26
C GLU A 558 8.57 10.33 12.16
N SER A 559 7.53 10.15 11.34
CA SER A 559 6.74 8.91 11.27
C SER A 559 7.03 8.02 10.05
N ILE A 560 8.08 8.33 9.27
CA ILE A 560 8.54 7.52 8.14
C ILE A 560 8.68 6.04 8.57
N PRO A 561 8.12 5.07 7.81
CA PRO A 561 8.26 3.65 8.12
C PRO A 561 9.73 3.24 8.28
N PRO A 562 10.06 2.34 9.24
CA PRO A 562 11.45 1.91 9.42
C PRO A 562 12.11 1.39 8.14
N TYR A 563 11.39 0.64 7.30
CA TYR A 563 11.91 0.09 6.04
C TYR A 563 12.22 1.15 4.97
N TRP A 564 11.94 2.44 5.23
CA TRP A 564 12.36 3.59 4.43
C TRP A 564 13.64 4.26 4.95
N GLU A 565 14.33 3.68 5.93
CA GLU A 565 15.55 4.27 6.49
C GLU A 565 16.60 4.61 5.42
N ALA A 566 16.74 3.74 4.41
CA ALA A 566 17.64 3.95 3.27
C ALA A 566 17.33 5.21 2.42
N VAL A 567 16.15 5.82 2.55
CA VAL A 567 15.78 7.04 1.82
C VAL A 567 15.59 8.24 2.74
N ARG A 568 15.67 8.08 4.07
CA ARG A 568 15.43 9.17 5.04
C ARG A 568 16.27 10.41 4.76
N THR A 569 17.57 10.26 4.53
CA THR A 569 18.44 11.40 4.25
C THR A 569 18.04 12.13 2.97
N MET A 570 17.58 11.41 1.94
CA MET A 570 17.07 12.03 0.71
C MET A 570 15.87 12.94 1.02
N PHE A 571 14.94 12.51 1.87
CA PHE A 571 13.83 13.36 2.32
C PHE A 571 14.35 14.62 3.03
N HIS A 572 15.31 14.49 3.95
CA HIS A 572 15.86 15.66 4.66
C HIS A 572 16.52 16.65 3.70
N VAL A 573 17.31 16.17 2.75
CA VAL A 573 18.03 17.02 1.79
C VAL A 573 17.07 17.69 0.80
N ARG A 574 16.00 17.01 0.39
CA ARG A 574 15.06 17.49 -0.62
C ARG A 574 13.86 18.25 -0.04
N MET A 575 13.57 18.16 1.26
CA MET A 575 12.43 18.83 1.89
C MET A 575 12.83 19.82 3.00
N GLY A 576 13.96 19.59 3.66
CA GLY A 576 14.40 20.30 4.86
C GLY A 576 14.76 19.30 5.97
N ASP A 577 15.84 19.56 6.70
CA ASP A 577 16.31 18.68 7.77
C ASP A 577 15.60 18.99 9.11
N PRO A 578 14.72 18.09 9.60
CA PRO A 578 14.00 18.30 10.85
C PRO A 578 14.94 18.30 12.08
N ASN A 579 16.22 17.95 11.95
CA ASN A 579 17.19 17.99 13.03
C ASN A 579 17.88 19.35 13.19
N THR A 580 17.63 20.29 12.26
CA THR A 580 18.21 21.64 12.29
C THR A 580 17.14 22.70 12.61
N PRO A 581 17.47 23.79 13.32
CA PRO A 581 16.53 24.89 13.54
C PRO A 581 15.99 25.50 12.24
N GLU A 582 16.84 25.64 11.23
CA GLU A 582 16.50 26.21 9.92
C GLU A 582 15.56 25.28 9.15
N GLY A 583 15.87 23.98 9.12
CA GLY A 583 15.05 22.97 8.46
C GLY A 583 13.70 22.81 9.15
N LYS A 584 13.62 22.84 10.49
CA LYS A 584 12.34 22.86 11.21
C LYS A 584 11.48 24.05 10.81
N LYS A 585 12.04 25.26 10.84
CA LYS A 585 11.32 26.48 10.41
C LYS A 585 10.88 26.39 8.95
N GLN A 586 11.67 25.76 8.08
CA GLN A 586 11.30 25.54 6.68
C GLN A 586 10.11 24.59 6.57
N LEU A 587 10.19 23.43 7.21
CA LEU A 587 9.13 22.42 7.20
C LEU A 587 7.83 22.98 7.80
N GLU A 588 7.89 23.78 8.87
CA GLU A 588 6.74 24.51 9.43
C GLU A 588 6.12 25.46 8.41
N ARG A 589 6.91 26.31 7.75
CA ARG A 589 6.42 27.23 6.71
C ARG A 589 5.79 26.51 5.52
N GLN A 590 6.29 25.33 5.19
CA GLN A 590 5.81 24.50 4.07
C GLN A 590 4.64 23.59 4.46
N SER A 591 4.25 23.53 5.72
CA SER A 591 3.21 22.63 6.22
C SER A 591 1.84 23.31 6.24
N PRO A 592 0.85 22.82 5.48
CA PRO A 592 -0.50 23.39 5.45
C PRO A 592 -1.16 23.54 6.82
N LEU A 593 -0.83 22.66 7.78
CA LEU A 593 -1.35 22.70 9.14
C LEU A 593 -1.11 24.05 9.83
N PHE A 594 0.11 24.61 9.71
CA PHE A 594 0.46 25.90 10.35
C PHE A 594 -0.05 27.11 9.57
N SER A 595 -0.88 26.87 8.55
CA SER A 595 -1.57 27.90 7.77
C SER A 595 -3.07 27.59 7.63
N ALA A 596 -3.60 26.70 8.48
CA ALA A 596 -4.98 26.25 8.41
C ALA A 596 -6.00 27.40 8.60
N GLU A 597 -5.61 28.48 9.27
CA GLU A 597 -6.41 29.69 9.44
C GLU A 597 -6.71 30.40 8.12
N ARG A 598 -5.82 30.27 7.12
CA ARG A 598 -5.99 30.87 5.78
C ARG A 598 -6.87 30.07 4.85
N ILE A 599 -7.09 28.78 5.14
CA ILE A 599 -7.97 27.94 4.34
C ILE A 599 -9.37 28.54 4.38
N SER A 600 -9.93 28.94 3.24
CA SER A 600 -11.31 29.43 3.14
C SER A 600 -12.13 28.63 2.13
N THR A 601 -11.50 27.61 1.55
CA THR A 601 -12.04 26.69 0.56
C THR A 601 -12.67 25.47 1.24
N PRO A 602 -13.87 25.04 0.83
CA PRO A 602 -14.41 23.74 1.23
C PRO A 602 -13.40 22.62 1.02
N LEU A 603 -13.22 21.78 2.03
CA LEU A 603 -12.24 20.69 2.02
C LEU A 603 -12.90 19.34 2.32
N LEU A 604 -12.59 18.35 1.49
CA LEU A 604 -12.83 16.94 1.75
C LEU A 604 -11.48 16.25 2.04
N VAL A 605 -11.39 15.61 3.20
CA VAL A 605 -10.21 14.82 3.61
C VAL A 605 -10.58 13.33 3.59
N ILE A 606 -9.73 12.49 3.03
CA ILE A 606 -9.93 11.04 2.90
C ILE A 606 -8.68 10.32 3.38
N GLN A 607 -8.83 9.35 4.28
CA GLN A 607 -7.71 8.65 4.91
C GLN A 607 -7.96 7.14 5.08
N GLY A 608 -6.94 6.32 4.86
CA GLY A 608 -6.93 4.93 5.34
C GLY A 608 -6.32 4.84 6.74
N ALA A 609 -6.95 4.12 7.66
CA ALA A 609 -6.50 4.07 9.05
C ALA A 609 -5.16 3.32 9.23
N ASN A 610 -4.87 2.35 8.37
CA ASN A 610 -3.67 1.51 8.44
C ASN A 610 -2.50 2.07 7.62
N ASP A 611 -2.60 3.31 7.13
CA ASP A 611 -1.59 3.91 6.26
C ASP A 611 -0.23 3.98 6.96
N PRO A 612 0.78 3.22 6.48
CA PRO A 612 2.07 3.23 7.12
C PRO A 612 2.89 4.47 6.75
N ARG A 613 2.61 5.09 5.58
CA ARG A 613 3.42 6.15 4.97
C ARG A 613 3.00 7.53 5.45
N VAL A 614 1.71 7.85 5.38
CA VAL A 614 1.11 9.09 5.83
C VAL A 614 0.10 8.72 6.91
N LYS A 615 0.56 8.74 8.17
CA LYS A 615 -0.24 8.28 9.30
C LYS A 615 -1.57 9.02 9.36
N LYS A 616 -2.63 8.35 9.83
CA LYS A 616 -3.97 8.94 10.02
C LYS A 616 -3.94 10.28 10.79
N ALA A 617 -3.00 10.41 11.73
CA ALA A 617 -2.75 11.65 12.48
C ALA A 617 -2.57 12.89 11.59
N GLU A 618 -2.01 12.73 10.38
CA GLU A 618 -1.85 13.81 9.40
C GLU A 618 -3.18 14.37 8.91
N SER A 619 -4.15 13.50 8.66
CA SER A 619 -5.51 13.91 8.30
C SER A 619 -6.29 14.41 9.52
N ASP A 620 -6.12 13.77 10.68
CA ASP A 620 -6.81 14.15 11.91
C ASP A 620 -6.47 15.59 12.34
N GLN A 621 -5.19 15.96 12.34
CA GLN A 621 -4.75 17.27 12.82
C GLN A 621 -5.32 18.43 11.97
N ILE A 622 -5.39 18.29 10.65
CA ILE A 622 -5.95 19.34 9.78
C ILE A 622 -7.47 19.43 9.92
N VAL A 623 -8.17 18.28 10.06
CA VAL A 623 -9.62 18.24 10.32
C VAL A 623 -9.93 18.92 11.66
N ILE A 624 -9.15 18.63 12.70
CA ILE A 624 -9.27 19.26 14.01
C ILE A 624 -9.03 20.77 13.92
N ALA A 625 -7.96 21.21 13.24
CA ALA A 625 -7.65 22.63 13.09
C ALA A 625 -8.78 23.41 12.41
N LEU A 626 -9.38 22.82 11.35
CA LEU A 626 -10.51 23.43 10.65
C LEU A 626 -11.79 23.44 11.50
N ARG A 627 -12.08 22.34 12.19
CA ARG A 627 -13.23 22.24 13.09
C ARG A 627 -13.14 23.25 14.23
N ASP A 628 -12.00 23.36 14.90
CA ASP A 628 -11.84 24.16 16.12
C ASP A 628 -12.03 25.66 15.86
N ARG A 629 -11.78 26.12 14.63
CA ARG A 629 -12.12 27.48 14.19
C ARG A 629 -13.55 27.64 13.63
N GLY A 630 -14.37 26.58 13.66
CA GLY A 630 -15.74 26.59 13.16
C GLY A 630 -15.87 26.52 11.63
N PHE A 631 -14.86 26.04 10.91
CA PHE A 631 -14.89 25.94 9.45
C PHE A 631 -15.33 24.52 9.01
N PRO A 632 -16.27 24.39 8.04
CA PRO A 632 -16.74 23.09 7.60
C PRO A 632 -15.66 22.30 6.86
N VAL A 633 -15.48 21.04 7.25
CA VAL A 633 -14.62 20.05 6.60
C VAL A 633 -15.37 18.72 6.54
N GLU A 634 -15.30 18.02 5.42
CA GLU A 634 -15.86 16.67 5.28
C GLU A 634 -14.73 15.65 5.47
N TYR A 635 -14.98 14.55 6.19
CA TYR A 635 -13.94 13.57 6.53
C TYR A 635 -14.39 12.12 6.33
N LEU A 636 -13.63 11.36 5.53
CA LEU A 636 -13.79 9.91 5.37
C LEU A 636 -12.57 9.17 5.92
N VAL A 637 -12.80 8.14 6.74
CA VAL A 637 -11.77 7.25 7.26
C VAL A 637 -12.18 5.80 7.07
N ALA A 638 -11.44 5.06 6.24
CA ALA A 638 -11.64 3.62 6.09
C ALA A 638 -10.73 2.85 7.08
N PRO A 639 -11.29 2.11 8.06
CA PRO A 639 -10.51 1.38 9.09
C PRO A 639 -9.71 0.20 8.55
N ASP A 640 -9.99 -0.22 7.32
CA ASP A 640 -9.51 -1.43 6.65
C ASP A 640 -8.74 -1.12 5.36
N GLU A 641 -8.23 0.12 5.26
CA GLU A 641 -7.39 0.61 4.17
C GLU A 641 -6.12 1.26 4.70
N GLY A 642 -5.11 1.33 3.82
CA GLY A 642 -3.83 1.98 4.09
C GLY A 642 -3.62 3.22 3.23
N HIS A 643 -2.49 3.28 2.52
CA HIS A 643 -2.11 4.40 1.65
C HIS A 643 -2.88 4.46 0.32
N GLY A 644 -4.21 4.33 0.38
CA GLY A 644 -5.13 4.26 -0.76
C GLY A 644 -6.22 3.21 -0.56
N PHE A 645 -7.33 3.32 -1.29
CA PHE A 645 -8.52 2.47 -1.11
C PHE A 645 -8.53 1.35 -2.16
N SER A 646 -8.20 0.13 -1.75
CA SER A 646 -8.14 -1.03 -2.65
C SER A 646 -9.39 -1.92 -2.59
N ARG A 647 -10.14 -1.89 -1.48
CA ARG A 647 -11.40 -2.63 -1.38
C ARG A 647 -12.43 -1.97 -2.32
N PRO A 648 -13.08 -2.74 -3.21
CA PRO A 648 -13.97 -2.15 -4.21
C PRO A 648 -15.12 -1.31 -3.62
N VAL A 649 -15.68 -1.74 -2.50
CA VAL A 649 -16.74 -1.00 -1.79
C VAL A 649 -16.24 0.35 -1.22
N ASN A 650 -15.04 0.38 -0.64
CA ASN A 650 -14.43 1.61 -0.11
C ASN A 650 -14.06 2.55 -1.24
N ASN A 651 -13.44 2.02 -2.31
CA ASN A 651 -13.09 2.79 -3.49
C ASN A 651 -14.32 3.45 -4.14
N MET A 652 -15.43 2.72 -4.26
CA MET A 652 -16.67 3.25 -4.79
C MET A 652 -17.29 4.33 -3.89
N ALA A 653 -17.27 4.13 -2.57
CA ALA A 653 -17.75 5.11 -1.60
C ALA A 653 -16.93 6.40 -1.66
N MET A 654 -15.60 6.30 -1.75
CA MET A 654 -14.69 7.43 -1.91
C MET A 654 -15.03 8.25 -3.17
N TYR A 655 -15.11 7.60 -4.34
CA TYR A 655 -15.41 8.33 -5.58
C TYR A 655 -16.84 8.88 -5.63
N ALA A 656 -17.82 8.24 -4.99
CA ALA A 656 -19.16 8.79 -4.86
C ALA A 656 -19.15 10.11 -4.05
N THR A 657 -18.41 10.15 -2.95
CA THR A 657 -18.27 11.36 -2.12
C THR A 657 -17.50 12.46 -2.85
N ILE A 658 -16.38 12.13 -3.50
CA ILE A 658 -15.61 13.08 -4.31
C ILE A 658 -16.47 13.70 -5.41
N GLU A 659 -17.23 12.87 -6.14
CA GLU A 659 -18.09 13.30 -7.24
C GLU A 659 -19.17 14.27 -6.75
N ALA A 660 -19.87 13.92 -5.66
CA ALA A 660 -20.91 14.76 -5.07
C ALA A 660 -20.34 16.06 -4.50
N PHE A 661 -19.19 16.00 -3.82
CA PHE A 661 -18.51 17.15 -3.24
C PHE A 661 -18.08 18.16 -4.32
N LEU A 662 -17.41 17.71 -5.37
CA LEU A 662 -16.99 18.57 -6.47
C LEU A 662 -18.21 19.14 -7.22
N ALA A 663 -19.25 18.34 -7.46
CA ALA A 663 -20.47 18.83 -8.11
C ALA A 663 -21.18 19.93 -7.31
N LYS A 664 -21.20 19.80 -5.98
CA LYS A 664 -21.76 20.81 -5.06
C LYS A 664 -21.00 22.13 -5.11
N HIS A 665 -19.67 22.09 -5.18
CA HIS A 665 -18.83 23.28 -5.02
C HIS A 665 -18.36 23.91 -6.34
N LEU A 666 -18.25 23.12 -7.41
CA LEU A 666 -17.79 23.55 -8.73
C LEU A 666 -18.90 23.49 -9.79
N GLY A 667 -20.08 22.97 -9.46
CA GLY A 667 -21.11 22.62 -10.44
C GLY A 667 -20.75 21.37 -11.24
N GLY A 668 -21.48 21.07 -12.31
CA GLY A 668 -21.29 19.84 -13.09
C GLY A 668 -22.34 18.77 -12.76
N ARG A 669 -22.19 17.58 -13.35
CA ARG A 669 -23.11 16.45 -13.16
C ARG A 669 -22.54 15.45 -12.17
N PHE A 670 -23.39 14.75 -11.44
CA PHE A 670 -22.99 13.61 -10.60
C PHE A 670 -24.05 12.51 -10.59
N GLN A 671 -23.66 11.30 -10.25
CA GLN A 671 -24.55 10.16 -10.10
C GLN A 671 -25.10 10.08 -8.67
N GLU A 672 -26.40 10.38 -8.51
CA GLU A 672 -27.10 10.33 -7.22
C GLU A 672 -27.25 8.90 -6.66
N SER A 673 -27.48 7.91 -7.51
CA SER A 673 -27.70 6.52 -7.10
C SER A 673 -26.40 5.83 -6.72
N MET A 674 -26.43 4.99 -5.70
CA MET A 674 -25.30 4.14 -5.31
C MET A 674 -25.81 2.76 -4.89
N PRO A 675 -25.03 1.69 -5.11
CA PRO A 675 -25.36 0.37 -4.59
C PRO A 675 -25.62 0.37 -3.07
N PRO A 676 -26.54 -0.46 -2.55
CA PRO A 676 -26.90 -0.45 -1.12
C PRO A 676 -25.74 -0.73 -0.17
N ASP A 677 -24.83 -1.63 -0.56
CA ASP A 677 -23.60 -1.95 0.18
C ASP A 677 -22.64 -0.76 0.20
N VAL A 678 -22.46 -0.06 -0.92
CA VAL A 678 -21.67 1.17 -1.00
C VAL A 678 -22.29 2.27 -0.14
N LYS A 679 -23.62 2.44 -0.14
CA LYS A 679 -24.32 3.42 0.71
C LYS A 679 -24.10 3.14 2.19
N THR A 680 -24.25 1.87 2.57
CA THR A 680 -24.03 1.41 3.95
C THR A 680 -22.59 1.66 4.35
N ARG A 681 -21.64 1.25 3.50
CA ARG A 681 -20.22 1.43 3.77
C ARG A 681 -19.81 2.89 3.86
N LEU A 682 -20.35 3.75 2.99
CA LEU A 682 -20.11 5.18 3.04
C LEU A 682 -20.54 5.77 4.39
N ALA A 683 -21.70 5.38 4.91
CA ALA A 683 -22.15 5.83 6.23
C ALA A 683 -21.22 5.36 7.36
N GLU A 684 -20.68 4.15 7.27
CA GLU A 684 -19.74 3.60 8.26
C GLU A 684 -18.39 4.33 8.28
N ILE A 685 -17.87 4.71 7.11
CA ILE A 685 -16.54 5.34 6.98
C ILE A 685 -16.60 6.87 6.99
N THR A 686 -17.80 7.46 7.01
CA THR A 686 -17.98 8.91 7.17
C THR A 686 -17.79 9.28 8.64
N VAL A 687 -16.82 10.15 8.92
CA VAL A 687 -16.49 10.57 10.28
C VAL A 687 -17.04 11.97 10.51
N ASP A 688 -17.80 12.16 11.59
CA ASP A 688 -18.15 13.51 12.06
C ASP A 688 -16.88 14.19 12.58
N PRO A 689 -16.41 15.29 11.97
CA PRO A 689 -15.23 16.03 12.42
C PRO A 689 -15.25 16.37 13.92
N LYS A 690 -16.43 16.56 14.51
CA LYS A 690 -16.60 16.86 15.94
C LYS A 690 -16.11 15.75 16.86
N THR A 691 -16.06 14.51 16.37
CA THR A 691 -15.62 13.33 17.13
C THR A 691 -14.12 13.08 17.03
N VAL A 692 -13.43 13.75 16.09
CA VAL A 692 -12.01 13.51 15.82
C VAL A 692 -11.16 14.06 16.97
N THR A 693 -10.29 13.23 17.53
CA THR A 693 -9.36 13.64 18.59
C THR A 693 -7.96 13.15 18.26
N MET A 694 -6.94 13.91 18.64
CA MET A 694 -5.57 13.42 18.55
C MET A 694 -5.34 12.34 19.61
N ALA A 695 -4.67 11.25 19.23
CA ALA A 695 -4.10 10.34 20.20
C ALA A 695 -3.06 11.10 21.05
N LYS A 696 -3.20 11.07 22.39
CA LYS A 696 -2.19 11.66 23.27
C LYS A 696 -0.92 10.83 23.16
N SER A 697 0.21 11.46 22.83
CA SER A 697 1.51 10.79 22.92
C SER A 697 1.79 10.46 24.39
N VAL A 698 2.22 9.23 24.66
CA VAL A 698 2.57 8.76 26.01
C VAL A 698 4.09 8.67 26.08
N ASP A 699 4.71 9.42 27.00
CA ASP A 699 6.13 9.23 27.31
C ASP A 699 6.31 7.86 28.00
N ALA A 700 6.91 6.92 27.28
CA ALA A 700 7.17 5.58 27.74
C ALA A 700 8.03 5.53 29.01
N LYS A 701 8.81 6.57 29.32
CA LYS A 701 9.62 6.65 30.56
C LYS A 701 8.80 7.06 31.78
N ALA A 702 7.68 7.75 31.59
CA ALA A 702 6.81 8.23 32.66
C ALA A 702 5.70 7.24 33.05
N VAL A 703 5.59 6.10 32.36
CA VAL A 703 4.57 5.08 32.63
C VAL A 703 4.88 4.37 33.96
N GLY A 704 3.91 4.31 34.87
CA GLY A 704 3.98 3.58 36.13
C GLY A 704 2.83 2.58 36.25
N LEU A 705 2.74 1.88 37.40
CA LEU A 705 1.58 1.02 37.68
C LEU A 705 0.32 1.88 37.88
N PRO A 706 -0.80 1.54 37.22
CA PRO A 706 -2.08 2.21 37.47
C PRO A 706 -2.54 2.06 38.93
N PRO A 707 -3.31 3.03 39.46
CA PRO A 707 -3.88 2.91 40.79
C PRO A 707 -4.92 1.78 40.83
N VAL A 708 -4.79 0.90 41.82
CA VAL A 708 -5.76 -0.16 42.10
C VAL A 708 -6.84 0.38 43.02
N SER A 709 -8.11 0.20 42.65
CA SER A 709 -9.25 0.74 43.42
C SER A 709 -9.97 -0.32 44.26
N GLN A 710 -9.90 -1.58 43.84
CA GLN A 710 -10.51 -2.72 44.53
C GLN A 710 -9.61 -3.96 44.32
N PRO A 711 -9.51 -4.87 45.31
CA PRO A 711 -8.76 -6.10 45.13
C PRO A 711 -9.45 -7.05 44.14
N ILE A 712 -8.68 -7.88 43.43
CA ILE A 712 -9.23 -8.96 42.61
C ILE A 712 -9.85 -10.00 43.55
N GLN A 713 -11.11 -10.40 43.27
CA GLN A 713 -11.82 -11.41 44.07
C GLN A 713 -11.34 -12.82 43.74
N ARG A 714 -11.41 -13.71 44.72
CA ARG A 714 -11.14 -15.15 44.52
C ARG A 714 -12.41 -15.79 43.98
N ASP A 715 -12.39 -16.13 42.71
CA ASP A 715 -13.52 -16.70 42.00
C ASP A 715 -13.06 -17.54 40.80
N GLU A 716 -14.04 -18.12 40.13
CA GLU A 716 -13.89 -18.78 38.85
C GLU A 716 -14.95 -18.21 37.91
N GLU A 717 -14.52 -17.74 36.74
CA GLU A 717 -15.44 -17.33 35.68
C GLU A 717 -15.25 -18.21 34.45
N ARG A 718 -16.37 -18.55 33.81
CA ARG A 718 -16.40 -19.35 32.59
C ARG A 718 -16.88 -18.54 31.42
N TYR A 719 -16.26 -18.73 30.26
CA TYR A 719 -16.55 -18.00 29.04
C TYR A 719 -16.75 -18.92 27.85
N ASN A 720 -17.63 -18.48 26.97
CA ASN A 720 -17.65 -18.93 25.59
C ASN A 720 -16.68 -18.05 24.81
N MET A 721 -15.63 -18.66 24.26
CA MET A 721 -14.70 -17.99 23.35
C MET A 721 -15.09 -18.33 21.91
N SER A 722 -15.16 -17.32 21.05
CA SER A 722 -15.37 -17.48 19.62
C SER A 722 -14.29 -16.73 18.85
N ILE A 723 -13.78 -17.33 17.77
CA ILE A 723 -12.81 -16.69 16.88
C ILE A 723 -13.40 -16.68 15.47
N ALA A 724 -13.64 -15.49 14.94
CA ALA A 724 -14.18 -15.28 13.60
C ALA A 724 -13.04 -15.20 12.56
N MET A 725 -12.89 -16.25 11.74
CA MET A 725 -11.90 -16.37 10.68
C MET A 725 -12.59 -16.36 9.31
N GLY A 726 -13.01 -15.18 8.85
CA GLY A 726 -13.83 -15.04 7.64
C GLY A 726 -15.25 -15.61 7.86
N PRO A 727 -15.78 -16.50 6.99
CA PRO A 727 -17.13 -17.07 7.15
C PRO A 727 -17.21 -18.18 8.22
N LYS A 728 -16.07 -18.62 8.78
CA LYS A 728 -16.01 -19.69 9.78
C LYS A 728 -15.83 -19.08 11.17
N THR A 729 -16.62 -19.56 12.13
CA THR A 729 -16.46 -19.22 13.56
C THR A 729 -16.07 -20.49 14.29
N MET A 730 -14.96 -20.45 15.01
CA MET A 730 -14.56 -21.52 15.92
C MET A 730 -14.96 -21.15 17.33
N THR A 731 -15.70 -22.02 18.02
CA THR A 731 -16.11 -21.82 19.41
C THR A 731 -15.33 -22.75 20.34
N MET A 732 -14.99 -22.24 21.52
CA MET A 732 -14.15 -22.90 22.51
C MET A 732 -14.63 -22.53 23.90
N GLU A 733 -14.40 -23.39 24.88
CA GLU A 733 -14.64 -23.07 26.29
C GLU A 733 -13.35 -22.53 26.92
N SER A 734 -13.50 -21.48 27.73
CA SER A 734 -12.41 -20.93 28.52
C SER A 734 -12.85 -20.76 29.98
N ALA A 735 -11.92 -20.95 30.92
CA ALA A 735 -12.13 -20.68 32.34
C ALA A 735 -10.98 -19.83 32.86
N SER A 736 -11.30 -18.84 33.70
CA SER A 736 -10.33 -17.99 34.40
C SER A 736 -10.54 -18.14 35.90
N ILE A 737 -9.53 -18.68 36.58
CA ILE A 737 -9.58 -18.98 38.03
C ILE A 737 -8.61 -18.06 38.76
N VAL A 738 -9.10 -17.38 39.81
CA VAL A 738 -8.29 -16.55 40.69
C VAL A 738 -8.08 -17.24 42.04
N THR A 739 -6.82 -17.53 42.36
CA THR A 739 -6.39 -18.08 43.64
C THR A 739 -5.41 -17.15 44.33
N GLU A 740 -5.12 -17.44 45.60
CA GLU A 740 -4.14 -16.69 46.39
C GLU A 740 -3.21 -17.66 47.10
N GLU A 741 -1.90 -17.51 46.89
CA GLU A 741 -0.87 -18.31 47.53
C GLU A 741 0.26 -17.40 48.00
N GLY A 742 0.70 -17.53 49.26
CA GLY A 742 1.86 -16.81 49.78
C GLY A 742 1.77 -15.27 49.69
N GLY A 743 0.57 -14.70 49.78
CA GLY A 743 0.34 -13.25 49.66
C GLY A 743 0.37 -12.71 48.23
N ARG A 744 0.35 -13.58 47.21
CA ARG A 744 0.28 -13.25 45.79
C ARG A 744 -1.04 -13.71 45.19
N ILE A 745 -1.55 -12.97 44.22
CA ILE A 745 -2.71 -13.37 43.43
C ILE A 745 -2.23 -14.18 42.23
N ILE A 746 -2.85 -15.32 41.99
CA ILE A 746 -2.55 -16.19 40.86
C ILE A 746 -3.81 -16.28 40.01
N VAL A 747 -3.71 -15.81 38.77
CA VAL A 747 -4.78 -15.96 37.78
C VAL A 747 -4.36 -17.05 36.79
N THR A 748 -5.21 -18.04 36.61
CA THR A 748 -4.99 -19.15 35.69
C THR A 748 -6.11 -19.21 34.67
N ASP A 749 -5.77 -18.98 33.41
CA ASP A 749 -6.68 -19.13 32.28
C ASP A 749 -6.44 -20.48 31.61
N THR A 750 -7.51 -21.23 31.40
CA THR A 750 -7.50 -22.52 30.73
C THR A 750 -8.44 -22.47 29.53
N VAL A 751 -7.90 -22.71 28.33
CA VAL A 751 -8.68 -22.79 27.09
C VAL A 751 -8.70 -24.23 26.60
N ARG A 752 -9.90 -24.77 26.40
CA ARG A 752 -10.09 -26.13 25.86
C ARG A 752 -10.19 -26.08 24.35
N MET A 753 -9.19 -26.66 23.68
CA MET A 753 -9.12 -26.72 22.23
C MET A 753 -9.25 -28.16 21.73
N PRO A 754 -9.63 -28.39 20.45
CA PRO A 754 -9.69 -29.73 19.88
C PRO A 754 -8.36 -30.50 19.94
N GLN A 755 -7.23 -29.80 20.03
CA GLN A 755 -5.87 -30.36 20.00
C GLN A 755 -5.25 -30.49 21.40
N GLY A 756 -5.97 -30.15 22.48
CA GLY A 756 -5.50 -30.16 23.86
C GLY A 756 -5.85 -28.88 24.62
N GLU A 757 -5.53 -28.85 25.91
CA GLU A 757 -5.71 -27.67 26.76
C GLU A 757 -4.51 -26.72 26.65
N ALA A 758 -4.78 -25.42 26.60
CA ALA A 758 -3.79 -24.37 26.82
C ALA A 758 -3.99 -23.78 28.21
N VAL A 759 -2.92 -23.66 28.99
CA VAL A 759 -2.93 -23.07 30.33
C VAL A 759 -1.97 -21.89 30.37
N ASP A 760 -2.46 -20.72 30.77
CA ASP A 760 -1.64 -19.54 31.05
C ASP A 760 -1.86 -19.15 32.51
N ARG A 761 -0.78 -18.99 33.26
CA ARG A 761 -0.79 -18.63 34.68
C ARG A 761 0.01 -17.36 34.88
N THR A 762 -0.64 -16.31 35.39
CA THR A 762 0.00 -15.06 35.78
C THR A 762 0.04 -14.94 37.31
N ILE A 763 1.20 -14.58 37.85
CA ILE A 763 1.41 -14.28 39.27
C ILE A 763 1.46 -12.76 39.43
N LEU A 764 0.63 -12.21 40.31
CA LEU A 764 0.47 -10.78 40.55
C LEU A 764 0.81 -10.42 42.00
N ASP A 765 1.38 -9.24 42.21
CA ASP A 765 1.44 -8.61 43.53
C ASP A 765 0.02 -8.32 44.03
N ARG A 766 -0.27 -8.61 45.30
CA ARG A 766 -1.62 -8.46 45.86
C ARG A 766 -2.10 -7.01 45.93
N SER A 767 -1.19 -6.05 46.11
CA SER A 767 -1.52 -4.66 46.38
C SER A 767 -1.46 -3.80 45.11
N THR A 768 -0.40 -3.96 44.32
CA THR A 768 -0.16 -3.14 43.13
C THR A 768 -0.64 -3.81 41.85
N LEU A 769 -0.92 -5.12 41.89
CA LEU A 769 -1.19 -5.96 40.73
C LEU A 769 -0.06 -5.93 39.68
N ALA A 770 1.17 -5.59 40.11
CA ALA A 770 2.36 -5.77 39.31
C ALA A 770 2.49 -7.24 38.91
N VAL A 771 2.83 -7.49 37.65
CA VAL A 771 3.07 -8.86 37.19
C VAL A 771 4.43 -9.32 37.68
N LEU A 772 4.45 -10.38 38.49
CA LEU A 772 5.65 -10.94 39.13
C LEU A 772 6.17 -12.17 38.39
N GLY A 773 5.30 -12.87 37.67
CA GLY A 773 5.69 -14.02 36.86
C GLY A 773 4.59 -14.50 35.94
N ARG A 774 4.97 -15.28 34.94
CA ARG A 774 4.06 -15.90 33.96
C ARG A 774 4.55 -17.28 33.57
N ASP A 775 3.63 -18.24 33.54
CA ASP A 775 3.88 -19.63 33.19
C ASP A 775 2.83 -20.06 32.15
N VAL A 776 3.27 -20.41 30.93
CA VAL A 776 2.38 -20.78 29.82
C VAL A 776 2.73 -22.18 29.34
N GLN A 777 1.72 -23.03 29.23
CA GLN A 777 1.82 -24.37 28.69
C GLN A 777 0.75 -24.60 27.62
N GLN A 778 1.17 -24.86 26.38
CA GLN A 778 0.27 -25.18 25.27
C GLN A 778 0.97 -26.07 24.26
N GLY A 779 0.70 -27.38 24.31
CA GLY A 779 1.38 -28.34 23.45
C GLY A 779 2.92 -28.21 23.56
N PRO A 780 3.65 -27.96 22.47
CA PRO A 780 5.11 -27.80 22.49
C PRO A 780 5.57 -26.39 22.92
N VAL A 781 4.64 -25.48 23.24
CA VAL A 781 4.96 -24.16 23.81
C VAL A 781 5.02 -24.27 25.33
N ALA A 782 6.15 -23.85 25.90
CA ALA A 782 6.39 -23.79 27.34
C ALA A 782 7.17 -22.51 27.68
N ILE A 783 6.56 -21.59 28.42
CA ILE A 783 7.17 -20.32 28.81
C ILE A 783 7.13 -20.21 30.33
N LYS A 784 8.25 -19.84 30.94
CA LYS A 784 8.34 -19.60 32.38
C LYS A 784 9.19 -18.37 32.63
N LEU A 785 8.54 -17.30 33.06
CA LEU A 785 9.14 -15.98 33.24
C LEU A 785 8.92 -15.48 34.67
N ALA A 786 9.94 -14.83 35.21
CA ALA A 786 9.89 -14.01 36.40
C ALA A 786 10.12 -12.55 36.01
N PHE A 787 9.39 -11.65 36.64
CA PHE A 787 9.47 -10.21 36.41
C PHE A 787 9.84 -9.53 37.73
N GLU A 788 11.05 -9.00 37.80
CA GLU A 788 11.59 -8.39 39.01
C GLU A 788 12.57 -7.26 38.65
N GLY A 789 12.50 -6.14 39.38
CA GLY A 789 13.42 -5.02 39.20
C GLY A 789 13.40 -4.41 37.79
N GLY A 790 12.25 -4.42 37.12
CA GLY A 790 12.10 -3.96 35.74
C GLY A 790 12.73 -4.87 34.70
N LYS A 791 13.00 -6.15 35.01
CA LYS A 791 13.54 -7.12 34.06
C LYS A 791 12.67 -8.36 33.95
N ALA A 792 12.59 -8.93 32.75
CA ALA A 792 12.07 -10.27 32.52
C ALA A 792 13.22 -11.27 32.47
N THR A 793 13.14 -12.34 33.26
CA THR A 793 14.11 -13.43 33.27
C THR A 793 13.42 -14.78 33.22
N GLY A 794 14.02 -15.78 32.59
CA GLY A 794 13.48 -17.14 32.58
C GLY A 794 13.77 -17.91 31.31
N THR A 795 12.81 -18.72 30.86
CA THR A 795 12.93 -19.54 29.66
C THR A 795 11.67 -19.50 28.81
N ALA A 796 11.82 -19.52 27.49
CA ALA A 796 10.72 -19.63 26.55
C ALA A 796 11.03 -20.67 25.46
N ALA A 797 10.16 -21.65 25.30
CA ALA A 797 10.15 -22.61 24.21
C ALA A 797 8.89 -22.37 23.37
N MET A 798 9.05 -21.96 22.11
CA MET A 798 7.94 -21.65 21.21
C MET A 798 7.77 -22.74 20.14
N GLY A 799 7.69 -24.01 20.58
CA GLY A 799 7.65 -25.16 19.68
C GLY A 799 9.01 -25.75 19.29
N GLY A 800 10.11 -25.17 19.81
CA GLY A 800 11.49 -25.63 19.65
C GLY A 800 12.24 -25.69 20.98
N PRO A 801 13.59 -25.80 20.98
CA PRO A 801 14.38 -25.82 22.22
C PRO A 801 14.14 -24.57 23.08
N ALA A 802 14.15 -24.74 24.40
CA ALA A 802 13.98 -23.63 25.34
C ALA A 802 15.13 -22.62 25.23
N GLN A 803 14.79 -21.34 25.06
CA GLN A 803 15.72 -20.22 25.02
C GLN A 803 15.72 -19.48 26.36
N LYS A 804 16.90 -19.01 26.79
CA LYS A 804 17.02 -18.14 27.98
C LYS A 804 16.47 -16.75 27.65
N VAL A 805 15.69 -16.21 28.57
CA VAL A 805 15.09 -14.88 28.51
C VAL A 805 15.78 -13.97 29.51
N GLU A 806 16.23 -12.80 29.03
CA GLU A 806 16.82 -11.74 29.85
C GLU A 806 16.58 -10.39 29.14
N VAL A 807 15.54 -9.66 29.55
CA VAL A 807 15.07 -8.43 28.86
C VAL A 807 14.86 -7.31 29.87
N ASP A 808 15.34 -6.11 29.57
CA ASP A 808 15.00 -4.89 30.30
C ASP A 808 13.62 -4.37 29.87
N LEU A 809 12.73 -4.18 30.83
CA LEU A 809 11.35 -3.76 30.62
C LEU A 809 11.15 -2.25 30.80
N GLY A 810 12.14 -1.55 31.35
CA GLY A 810 12.06 -0.13 31.67
C GLY A 810 11.09 0.22 32.81
N GLY A 811 10.56 -0.79 33.53
CA GLY A 811 9.68 -0.64 34.68
C GLY A 811 8.75 -1.83 34.90
N ASP A 812 7.89 -1.75 35.90
CA ASP A 812 6.95 -2.82 36.23
C ASP A 812 5.86 -3.02 35.17
N LEU A 813 5.41 -4.26 35.05
CA LEU A 813 4.33 -4.66 34.15
C LEU A 813 2.99 -4.70 34.89
N PHE A 814 1.91 -4.44 34.15
CA PHE A 814 0.53 -4.51 34.63
C PHE A 814 -0.35 -5.12 33.54
N ALA A 815 -1.39 -5.85 33.96
CA ALA A 815 -2.37 -6.47 33.06
C ALA A 815 -1.72 -7.24 31.89
N ASP A 816 -0.95 -8.29 32.21
CA ASP A 816 -0.35 -9.22 31.24
C ASP A 816 -0.76 -10.68 31.50
N GLY A 817 -0.78 -11.48 30.43
CA GLY A 817 -1.18 -12.90 30.46
C GLY A 817 -2.60 -13.12 30.97
N ALA A 818 -2.81 -14.23 31.67
CA ALA A 818 -4.10 -14.59 32.27
C ALA A 818 -4.65 -13.52 33.23
N GLY A 819 -3.78 -12.74 33.86
CA GLY A 819 -4.17 -11.65 34.77
C GLY A 819 -4.74 -10.40 34.08
N THR A 820 -4.66 -10.28 32.75
CA THR A 820 -4.93 -9.03 32.02
C THR A 820 -6.27 -8.40 32.38
N PHE A 821 -7.37 -9.11 32.13
CA PHE A 821 -8.70 -8.52 32.28
C PHE A 821 -9.12 -8.38 33.74
N ARG A 822 -8.63 -9.26 34.62
CA ARG A 822 -8.83 -9.17 36.08
C ARG A 822 -8.19 -7.92 36.66
N SER A 823 -6.95 -7.63 36.26
CA SER A 823 -6.24 -6.43 36.70
C SER A 823 -6.91 -5.15 36.19
N ILE A 824 -7.41 -5.15 34.95
CA ILE A 824 -8.17 -4.01 34.41
C ILE A 824 -9.46 -3.77 35.21
N ALA A 825 -10.19 -4.82 35.58
CA ALA A 825 -11.42 -4.70 36.36
C ALA A 825 -11.24 -4.10 37.77
N ALA A 826 -10.04 -4.24 38.34
CA ALA A 826 -9.64 -3.69 39.63
C ALA A 826 -9.36 -2.17 39.61
N LEU A 827 -9.24 -1.56 38.42
CA LEU A 827 -8.97 -0.13 38.26
C LEU A 827 -10.18 0.74 38.68
N PRO A 828 -9.96 2.04 39.01
CA PRO A 828 -11.03 2.99 39.34
C PRO A 828 -11.83 3.41 38.10
N LEU A 829 -12.41 2.43 37.40
CA LEU A 829 -13.20 2.64 36.19
C LEU A 829 -14.40 3.54 36.46
N LYS A 830 -14.51 4.57 35.62
CA LYS A 830 -15.61 5.52 35.51
C LYS A 830 -15.54 6.13 34.11
N GLU A 831 -16.64 6.70 33.62
CA GLU A 831 -16.64 7.38 32.33
C GLU A 831 -15.50 8.41 32.24
N GLY A 832 -14.76 8.39 31.13
CA GLY A 832 -13.59 9.24 30.92
C GLY A 832 -12.32 8.85 31.67
N PHE A 833 -12.33 7.78 32.48
CA PHE A 833 -11.09 7.25 33.07
C PHE A 833 -10.15 6.77 31.96
N ALA A 834 -8.87 7.15 32.05
CA ALA A 834 -7.83 6.68 31.16
C ALA A 834 -6.51 6.49 31.92
N THR A 835 -5.72 5.51 31.49
CA THR A 835 -4.40 5.24 32.06
C THR A 835 -3.50 4.57 31.03
N THR A 836 -2.21 4.50 31.33
CA THR A 836 -1.21 3.82 30.51
C THR A 836 -0.43 2.87 31.39
N PHE A 837 0.01 1.76 30.83
CA PHE A 837 0.75 0.74 31.56
C PHE A 837 1.65 -0.06 30.63
N ARG A 838 2.63 -0.77 31.19
CA ARG A 838 3.51 -1.66 30.43
C ARG A 838 2.99 -3.09 30.49
N ASN A 839 3.08 -3.80 29.36
CA ASN A 839 2.97 -5.26 29.33
C ASN A 839 4.20 -5.86 28.62
N PHE A 840 4.26 -7.18 28.50
CA PHE A 840 5.37 -7.86 27.84
C PHE A 840 4.88 -8.67 26.64
N ASP A 841 5.37 -8.30 25.46
CA ASP A 841 5.16 -9.10 24.25
C ASP A 841 6.15 -10.26 24.26
N VAL A 842 5.66 -11.42 24.70
CA VAL A 842 6.44 -12.67 24.78
C VAL A 842 6.88 -13.16 23.40
N GLN A 843 6.20 -12.79 22.30
CA GLN A 843 6.62 -13.20 20.95
C GLN A 843 7.78 -12.35 20.46
N ARG A 844 7.74 -11.05 20.73
CA ARG A 844 8.79 -10.09 20.34
C ARG A 844 9.89 -9.91 21.39
N MET A 845 9.73 -10.54 22.55
CA MET A 845 10.66 -10.46 23.67
C MET A 845 10.96 -9.03 24.10
N ARG A 846 9.93 -8.17 24.18
CA ARG A 846 10.07 -6.76 24.57
C ARG A 846 8.88 -6.24 25.37
N ALA A 847 9.11 -5.22 26.19
CA ALA A 847 8.02 -4.47 26.80
C ALA A 847 7.26 -3.63 25.76
N THR A 848 5.94 -3.50 25.93
CA THR A 848 5.12 -2.55 25.14
C THR A 848 4.30 -1.67 26.07
N VAL A 849 3.97 -0.46 25.61
CA VAL A 849 3.13 0.47 26.35
C VAL A 849 1.71 0.39 25.81
N LYS A 850 0.77 0.08 26.69
CA LYS A 850 -0.67 0.09 26.41
C LYS A 850 -1.30 1.36 26.95
N GLN A 851 -2.33 1.82 26.25
CA GLN A 851 -3.23 2.86 26.70
C GLN A 851 -4.62 2.26 26.87
N LEU A 852 -5.31 2.69 27.92
CA LEU A 852 -6.66 2.25 28.26
C LEU A 852 -7.56 3.46 28.47
N ARG A 853 -8.80 3.40 27.95
CA ARG A 853 -9.83 4.41 28.19
C ARG A 853 -11.21 3.79 28.36
N VAL A 854 -11.97 4.29 29.34
CA VAL A 854 -13.42 4.04 29.44
C VAL A 854 -14.14 4.99 28.50
N VAL A 855 -14.72 4.45 27.43
CA VAL A 855 -15.31 5.25 26.34
C VAL A 855 -16.83 5.39 26.44
N ALA A 856 -17.50 4.47 27.11
CA ALA A 856 -18.94 4.48 27.29
C ALA A 856 -19.37 3.64 28.48
N ILE A 857 -20.64 3.78 28.87
CA ILE A 857 -21.37 2.82 29.71
C ILE A 857 -22.56 2.33 28.89
N GLU A 858 -22.69 1.03 28.71
CA GLU A 858 -23.75 0.44 27.90
C GLU A 858 -24.29 -0.86 28.52
N THR A 859 -25.49 -1.23 28.09
CA THR A 859 -26.10 -2.50 28.47
C THR A 859 -25.61 -3.60 27.54
N VAL A 860 -25.07 -4.67 28.11
CA VAL A 860 -24.46 -5.79 27.39
C VAL A 860 -25.19 -7.07 27.75
N ASN A 861 -25.66 -7.77 26.73
CA ASN A 861 -26.29 -9.08 26.86
C ASN A 861 -25.29 -10.19 26.50
N VAL A 862 -25.07 -11.12 27.42
CA VAL A 862 -24.21 -12.32 27.27
C VAL A 862 -24.92 -13.55 27.83
N PRO A 863 -24.41 -14.78 27.66
CA PRO A 863 -25.06 -15.99 28.18
C PRO A 863 -25.35 -15.97 29.70
N ALA A 864 -24.52 -15.28 30.50
CA ALA A 864 -24.72 -15.13 31.94
C ALA A 864 -25.86 -14.15 32.32
N GLY A 865 -26.40 -13.37 31.38
CA GLY A 865 -27.46 -12.40 31.61
C GLY A 865 -27.19 -11.02 31.02
N GLU A 866 -28.00 -10.04 31.45
CA GLU A 866 -27.88 -8.63 31.07
C GLU A 866 -27.10 -7.86 32.14
N PHE A 867 -26.10 -7.08 31.71
CA PHE A 867 -25.23 -6.31 32.61
C PHE A 867 -25.13 -4.86 32.13
N LYS A 868 -25.03 -3.91 33.07
CA LYS A 868 -24.65 -2.53 32.77
C LYS A 868 -23.14 -2.43 32.93
N ALA A 869 -22.41 -2.24 31.84
CA ALA A 869 -20.95 -2.39 31.82
C ALA A 869 -20.24 -1.11 31.35
N TRP A 870 -19.04 -0.86 31.89
CA TRP A 870 -18.10 0.06 31.26
C TRP A 870 -17.55 -0.58 29.99
N LYS A 871 -17.59 0.14 28.87
CA LYS A 871 -16.88 -0.20 27.65
C LYS A 871 -15.48 0.40 27.72
N VAL A 872 -14.48 -0.46 27.79
CA VAL A 872 -13.08 -0.10 27.99
C VAL A 872 -12.28 -0.47 26.76
N GLU A 873 -11.69 0.53 26.10
CA GLU A 873 -10.80 0.32 24.95
C GLU A 873 -9.36 0.25 25.44
N VAL A 874 -8.63 -0.77 24.97
CA VAL A 874 -7.22 -1.00 25.29
C VAL A 874 -6.46 -1.17 23.98
N GLY A 875 -5.47 -0.32 23.74
CA GLY A 875 -4.70 -0.30 22.50
C GLY A 875 -3.23 -0.03 22.73
N SER A 876 -2.41 -0.19 21.69
CA SER A 876 -1.01 0.22 21.77
C SER A 876 -0.91 1.75 21.86
N ALA A 877 -0.14 2.26 22.82
CA ALA A 877 0.17 3.69 22.90
C ALA A 877 1.08 4.16 21.75
N GLN A 878 1.65 3.21 20.99
CA GLN A 878 2.58 3.44 19.88
C GLN A 878 1.93 3.11 18.51
N GLY A 879 0.62 2.86 18.48
CA GLY A 879 -0.12 2.59 17.24
C GLY A 879 0.15 1.21 16.63
N GLU A 880 0.65 0.26 17.42
CA GLU A 880 0.76 -1.13 16.98
C GLU A 880 -0.63 -1.80 16.87
N PRO A 881 -0.86 -2.67 15.87
CA PRO A 881 -2.11 -3.41 15.74
C PRO A 881 -2.40 -4.32 16.95
N GLY A 882 -3.67 -4.58 17.23
CA GLY A 882 -4.12 -5.51 18.29
C GLY A 882 -4.98 -4.87 19.37
N ASP A 883 -5.88 -3.95 18.98
CA ASP A 883 -6.80 -3.29 19.91
C ASP A 883 -7.81 -4.28 20.49
N GLN A 884 -8.17 -4.03 21.75
CA GLN A 884 -9.12 -4.80 22.53
C GLN A 884 -10.22 -3.89 23.08
N THR A 885 -11.44 -4.40 23.14
CA THR A 885 -12.53 -3.81 23.89
C THR A 885 -12.96 -4.77 24.99
N VAL A 886 -13.03 -4.28 26.21
CA VAL A 886 -13.37 -5.04 27.42
C VAL A 886 -14.61 -4.42 28.04
N TRP A 887 -15.63 -5.25 28.30
CA TRP A 887 -16.84 -4.85 29.01
C TRP A 887 -16.80 -5.38 30.42
N ILE A 888 -16.89 -4.48 31.39
CA ILE A 888 -16.75 -4.80 32.81
C ILE A 888 -18.00 -4.34 33.54
N ASP A 889 -18.67 -5.24 34.24
CA ASP A 889 -19.91 -4.93 34.94
C ASP A 889 -19.69 -3.85 36.00
N THR A 890 -20.58 -2.85 36.02
CA THR A 890 -20.48 -1.70 36.91
C THR A 890 -20.71 -2.03 38.37
N ALA A 891 -21.41 -3.14 38.66
CA ALA A 891 -21.72 -3.56 40.02
C ALA A 891 -20.73 -4.59 40.55
N SER A 892 -20.55 -5.70 39.83
CA SER A 892 -19.78 -6.84 40.30
C SER A 892 -18.30 -6.81 39.93
N ARG A 893 -17.89 -5.91 39.02
CA ARG A 893 -16.54 -5.85 38.41
C ARG A 893 -16.17 -7.10 37.61
N ARG A 894 -17.12 -7.98 37.31
CA ARG A 894 -16.89 -9.15 36.46
C ARG A 894 -16.60 -8.73 35.02
N VAL A 895 -15.72 -9.45 34.35
CA VAL A 895 -15.44 -9.24 32.93
C VAL A 895 -16.56 -9.93 32.16
N ILE A 896 -17.39 -9.14 31.46
CA ILE A 896 -18.63 -9.62 30.85
C ILE A 896 -18.40 -10.05 29.41
N ARG A 897 -17.68 -9.23 28.66
CA ARG A 897 -17.32 -9.49 27.28
C ARG A 897 -15.92 -8.97 27.01
N VAL A 898 -15.18 -9.65 26.15
CA VAL A 898 -13.94 -9.14 25.56
C VAL A 898 -14.06 -9.31 24.05
N SER A 899 -13.64 -8.31 23.29
CA SER A 899 -13.44 -8.40 21.84
C SER A 899 -12.01 -7.99 21.54
N SER A 900 -11.23 -8.87 20.95
CA SER A 900 -9.81 -8.65 20.65
C SER A 900 -9.55 -8.89 19.18
N THR A 901 -8.89 -7.93 18.53
CA THR A 901 -8.33 -8.17 17.20
C THR A 901 -7.07 -9.02 17.35
N LEU A 902 -6.94 -10.11 16.59
CA LEU A 902 -5.78 -10.99 16.58
C LEU A 902 -4.93 -10.75 15.33
N PRO A 903 -3.87 -9.91 15.38
CA PRO A 903 -3.01 -9.64 14.24
C PRO A 903 -2.41 -10.91 13.62
N GLN A 904 -2.00 -11.86 14.47
CA GLN A 904 -1.42 -13.13 14.08
C GLN A 904 -2.39 -14.08 13.35
N ALA A 905 -3.69 -13.83 13.42
CA ALA A 905 -4.73 -14.62 12.77
C ALA A 905 -5.42 -13.82 11.63
N GLY A 906 -4.71 -12.87 11.03
CA GLY A 906 -5.23 -12.09 9.89
C GLY A 906 -6.25 -11.03 10.28
N GLY A 907 -6.16 -10.48 11.50
CA GLY A 907 -7.13 -9.53 12.04
C GLY A 907 -8.46 -10.16 12.46
N ALA A 908 -8.49 -11.49 12.62
CA ALA A 908 -9.64 -12.21 13.17
C ALA A 908 -10.08 -11.60 14.51
N ILE A 909 -11.38 -11.51 14.72
CA ILE A 909 -11.94 -11.02 15.99
C ILE A 909 -12.17 -12.21 16.90
N ALA A 910 -11.53 -12.19 18.06
CA ALA A 910 -11.79 -13.13 19.15
C ALA A 910 -12.72 -12.47 20.17
N THR A 911 -13.86 -13.11 20.43
CA THR A 911 -14.84 -12.66 21.40
C THR A 911 -14.90 -13.64 22.56
N LEU A 912 -14.78 -13.16 23.80
CA LEU A 912 -15.08 -13.91 25.02
C LEU A 912 -16.39 -13.38 25.60
N GLU A 913 -17.32 -14.26 25.95
CA GLU A 913 -18.59 -13.89 26.59
C GLU A 913 -18.81 -14.70 27.85
N LEU A 914 -19.15 -14.01 28.94
CA LEU A 914 -19.36 -14.62 30.25
C LEU A 914 -20.57 -15.57 30.25
N VAL A 915 -20.36 -16.76 30.82
CA VAL A 915 -21.36 -17.82 30.94
C VAL A 915 -21.81 -18.01 32.39
N LYS A 916 -20.88 -18.05 33.34
CA LYS A 916 -21.18 -18.27 34.75
C LYS A 916 -20.18 -17.58 35.65
#